data_AF-A0A0C2VYL3-F1
#
_entry.id   AF-A0A0C2VYL3-F1
#
_cell.length_a   1.000
_cell.length_b   1.000
_cell.length_c   1.000
_cell.angle_alpha   90.00
_cell.angle_beta   90.00
_cell.angle_gamma   90.00
#
_symmetry.space_group_name_H-M   'P 1'
#
loop_
_entity.id
_entity.type
_entity.pdbx_description
1 polymer ?
#
loop_
_entity_poly.entity_id
_entity_poly.type
_entity_poly.pdbx_seq_one_letter_code
_entity_poly.pdbx_strand_id
1 'polypeptide(L)'
;MKIAHLSLLLLLLLFVGVGGYYLQSRSTPSTPSASIVPPSTTTLIFAHHMPKESVLHETALHFAAEVARKTQGAITVSVHPNQELGNSHEMLELSRLGKIDIVLTASAKVSTASPSMQFADLPFLFPTREDAYAMLDGKVGQMLLKELNAIDLMGVAFWDGGYKNITANRPITTLEDFTNLDVRVMKSRIIMEQYTALGAKPLPIDFHETKQALIDGIVDAQENPLSEIVTMGFHHVQSDVTLSHHSYLPYVLTFSHKSISKLPLAQQQILIECAQDATHWGRKTTHAKDPQLLETIQAAGVHIHTLSAHEKTRLQKATAHIMSQFEEVMGAHIVSKAQEYFYDQKSSDDAHIVIGIDADLSMGGKEAGLAIKRGAQLAIDRLNAQGGLLGKKVILLAKDHQGISTQAQENIDAFIKNPHTLAILGGKHSAIISSYVDTLQKSQMLFFSPWGAAPSIIENGYSDNYLFRVSLNDKEAAKFLTHEALKKGKNPLIIVENSLWGKEALEGIQRTLNAQGIGTFQSIILNRGETDFGAIREALARHENDVILMVLNSQEAQKSIEVLHESAPYLPIVSHWGMVGNAFYKANKTLLQKIDLRFIQTFSFLKNPNKESKQLAQNYMHDYAKTAQEHINVATGVAQAYDTVMLLAHAVQKAQSLERPKVKAALEAIERHEGVIKTYRTPFTATMHDALRQEDFFMAKFDNNGNIVPLRK
;
A
#
# COMPACT_ATOMS: atom_id res chain seq x y z
N MET A 1 -96.80 -2.05 -20.79
CA MET A 1 -96.68 -2.76 -19.49
C MET A 1 -95.30 -2.47 -18.94
N LYS A 2 -95.06 -1.83 -17.80
CA LYS A 2 -95.88 -1.27 -16.73
C LYS A 2 -94.96 -0.23 -16.04
N ILE A 3 -95.45 1.01 -15.88
CA ILE A 3 -95.29 1.91 -14.71
C ILE A 3 -93.87 2.53 -14.52
N ALA A 4 -93.61 3.85 -14.42
CA ALA A 4 -94.41 5.08 -14.50
C ALA A 4 -93.49 6.34 -14.58
N HIS A 5 -93.93 7.35 -15.37
CA HIS A 5 -93.93 8.82 -15.17
C HIS A 5 -92.73 9.50 -14.44
N LEU A 6 -91.91 10.41 -15.00
CA LEU A 6 -92.10 11.58 -15.90
C LEU A 6 -93.34 12.44 -15.61
N SER A 7 -93.10 13.67 -15.15
CA SER A 7 -93.91 14.92 -15.14
C SER A 7 -93.67 15.59 -13.79
N LEU A 8 -93.32 16.87 -13.63
CA LEU A 8 -93.67 18.12 -14.31
C LEU A 8 -92.87 19.18 -13.49
N LEU A 9 -92.31 20.30 -13.93
CA LEU A 9 -92.65 21.20 -15.02
C LEU A 9 -91.52 22.26 -15.08
N LEU A 10 -90.69 22.25 -16.12
CA LEU A 10 -90.05 23.47 -16.67
C LEU A 10 -89.52 23.15 -18.08
N LEU A 11 -90.43 22.61 -18.91
CA LEU A 11 -90.47 22.85 -20.35
C LEU A 11 -91.31 24.12 -20.51
N LEU A 12 -91.00 25.09 -21.38
CA LEU A 12 -90.89 24.93 -22.82
C LEU A 12 -90.44 26.28 -23.39
N LEU A 13 -89.71 26.22 -24.51
CA LEU A 13 -89.53 27.21 -25.59
C LEU A 13 -88.07 27.57 -25.81
N LEU A 14 -87.40 26.78 -26.66
CA LEU A 14 -86.30 27.28 -27.48
C LEU A 14 -86.12 26.33 -28.67
N PHE A 15 -86.98 26.55 -29.68
CA PHE A 15 -86.76 26.05 -31.02
C PHE A 15 -86.37 27.24 -31.91
N VAL A 16 -85.08 27.24 -32.27
CA VAL A 16 -84.52 27.52 -33.60
C VAL A 16 -85.02 28.76 -34.36
N GLY A 17 -84.09 29.70 -34.60
CA GLY A 17 -83.97 30.30 -35.93
C GLY A 17 -83.52 31.76 -36.02
N VAL A 18 -82.40 31.93 -36.74
CA VAL A 18 -82.06 33.07 -37.63
C VAL A 18 -81.33 34.28 -37.03
N GLY A 19 -80.17 34.60 -37.64
CA GLY A 19 -79.88 35.99 -38.01
C GLY A 19 -78.50 36.54 -37.64
N GLY A 20 -77.55 36.38 -38.57
CA GLY A 20 -76.53 37.35 -39.02
C GLY A 20 -76.01 38.51 -38.15
N TYR A 21 -74.72 38.77 -38.36
CA TYR A 21 -73.96 39.98 -38.03
C TYR A 21 -73.57 40.17 -36.56
N TYR A 22 -72.32 39.86 -36.22
CA TYR A 22 -71.28 40.86 -35.95
C TYR A 22 -69.90 40.19 -35.80
N LEU A 23 -68.93 40.74 -36.52
CA LEU A 23 -67.53 40.32 -36.60
C LEU A 23 -66.78 40.61 -35.30
N GLN A 24 -66.04 39.63 -34.77
CA GLN A 24 -64.72 39.89 -34.19
C GLN A 24 -63.86 38.62 -34.22
N SER A 25 -62.64 38.79 -34.73
CA SER A 25 -61.67 37.78 -35.13
C SER A 25 -61.36 36.74 -34.04
N ARG A 26 -61.59 35.45 -34.36
CA ARG A 26 -60.97 34.33 -33.62
C ARG A 26 -59.52 34.18 -34.08
N SER A 27 -58.58 34.53 -33.22
CA SER A 27 -57.20 34.06 -33.29
C SER A 27 -57.17 32.56 -33.00
N THR A 28 -56.46 31.81 -33.83
CA THR A 28 -56.15 30.39 -33.63
C THR A 28 -55.37 30.19 -32.32
N PRO A 29 -55.64 29.14 -31.52
CA PRO A 29 -54.80 28.82 -30.37
C PRO A 29 -53.42 28.39 -30.87
N SER A 30 -52.40 29.17 -30.53
CA SER A 30 -51.00 28.81 -30.71
C SER A 30 -50.67 27.62 -29.81
N THR A 31 -50.15 26.54 -30.40
CA THR A 31 -49.49 25.44 -29.69
C THR A 31 -48.41 26.03 -28.76
N PRO A 32 -48.31 25.63 -27.48
CA PRO A 32 -47.23 26.10 -26.63
C PRO A 32 -45.92 25.54 -27.22
N SER A 33 -45.08 26.41 -27.76
CA SER A 33 -43.69 26.06 -28.01
C SER A 33 -43.07 25.74 -26.66
N ALA A 34 -42.67 24.48 -26.45
CA ALA A 34 -41.83 24.14 -25.31
C ALA A 34 -40.59 25.04 -25.35
N SER A 35 -40.50 25.96 -24.40
CA SER A 35 -39.32 26.77 -24.20
C SER A 35 -38.17 25.82 -23.89
N ILE A 36 -37.25 25.64 -24.84
CA ILE A 36 -35.98 24.96 -24.59
C ILE A 36 -35.24 25.86 -23.60
N VAL A 37 -35.32 25.53 -22.31
CA VAL A 37 -34.40 26.08 -21.32
C VAL A 37 -33.01 25.66 -21.80
N PRO A 38 -32.09 26.58 -22.15
CA PRO A 38 -30.74 26.18 -22.50
C PRO A 38 -30.17 25.38 -21.33
N PRO A 39 -29.50 24.24 -21.57
CA PRO A 39 -28.94 23.45 -20.49
C PRO A 39 -28.05 24.37 -19.65
N SER A 40 -28.21 24.34 -18.32
CA SER A 40 -27.42 25.16 -17.41
C SER A 40 -25.94 24.85 -17.61
N THR A 41 -25.19 25.77 -18.22
CA THR A 41 -23.75 25.62 -18.42
C THR A 41 -23.06 25.55 -17.06
N THR A 42 -22.32 24.47 -16.83
CA THR A 42 -21.46 24.34 -15.65
C THR A 42 -20.03 24.70 -16.04
N THR A 43 -19.41 25.62 -15.32
CA THR A 43 -17.99 25.95 -15.51
C THR A 43 -17.17 25.30 -14.40
N LEU A 44 -16.21 24.47 -14.78
CA LEU A 44 -15.25 23.85 -13.88
C LEU A 44 -13.94 24.66 -13.85
N ILE A 45 -13.37 24.84 -12.67
CA ILE A 45 -12.08 25.50 -12.46
C ILE A 45 -10.97 24.45 -12.52
N PHE A 46 -10.03 24.61 -13.45
CA PHE A 46 -8.84 23.79 -13.59
C PHE A 46 -7.59 24.61 -13.24
N ALA A 47 -6.95 24.31 -12.12
CA ALA A 47 -5.73 24.99 -11.67
C ALA A 47 -4.46 24.14 -11.84
N HIS A 48 -3.35 24.78 -12.23
CA HIS A 48 -2.02 24.17 -12.23
C HIS A 48 -0.88 25.19 -12.06
N HIS A 49 0.31 24.71 -11.69
CA HIS A 49 1.45 25.59 -11.38
C HIS A 49 2.37 25.92 -12.57
N MET A 50 2.16 25.26 -13.70
CA MET A 50 3.03 25.39 -14.88
C MET A 50 2.82 26.70 -15.66
N PRO A 51 3.88 27.21 -16.33
CA PRO A 51 3.80 28.32 -17.29
C PRO A 51 2.85 28.09 -18.45
N LYS A 52 2.37 29.18 -19.07
CA LYS A 52 1.44 29.15 -20.22
C LYS A 52 2.09 28.55 -21.47
N GLU A 53 3.40 28.63 -21.57
CA GLU A 53 4.22 28.14 -22.66
C GLU A 53 4.47 26.62 -22.53
N SER A 54 4.12 26.01 -21.40
CA SER A 54 4.36 24.58 -21.15
C SER A 54 3.43 23.67 -21.94
N VAL A 55 3.92 22.49 -22.32
CA VAL A 55 3.11 21.43 -22.93
C VAL A 55 1.96 20.98 -22.02
N LEU A 56 2.16 21.01 -20.70
CA LEU A 56 1.12 20.66 -19.74
C LEU A 56 -0.05 21.67 -19.77
N HIS A 57 0.24 22.96 -19.94
CA HIS A 57 -0.82 23.96 -20.14
C HIS A 57 -1.54 23.77 -21.49
N GLU A 58 -0.79 23.51 -22.55
CA GLU A 58 -1.35 23.22 -23.88
C GLU A 58 -2.29 22.00 -23.81
N THR A 59 -1.90 20.96 -23.07
CA THR A 59 -2.70 19.76 -22.83
C THR A 59 -3.95 20.07 -22.00
N ALA A 60 -3.86 20.97 -21.02
CA ALA A 60 -5.01 21.43 -20.24
C ALA A 60 -6.04 22.20 -21.09
N LEU A 61 -5.58 23.04 -22.01
CA LEU A 61 -6.44 23.73 -22.97
C LEU A 61 -7.09 22.76 -23.96
N HIS A 62 -6.33 21.76 -24.44
CA HIS A 62 -6.87 20.70 -25.30
C HIS A 62 -7.98 19.91 -24.58
N PHE A 63 -7.74 19.52 -23.34
CA PHE A 63 -8.75 18.90 -22.47
C PHE A 63 -10.00 19.77 -22.34
N ALA A 64 -9.85 21.06 -22.03
CA ALA A 64 -10.95 21.99 -21.90
C ALA A 64 -11.80 22.10 -23.17
N ALA A 65 -11.14 22.17 -24.34
CA ALA A 65 -11.80 22.22 -25.63
C ALA A 65 -12.58 20.93 -25.95
N GLU A 66 -11.98 19.76 -25.69
CA GLU A 66 -12.64 18.47 -25.92
C GLU A 66 -13.84 18.26 -24.99
N VAL A 67 -13.75 18.70 -23.73
CA VAL A 67 -14.89 18.69 -22.80
C VAL A 67 -16.05 19.54 -23.33
N ALA A 68 -15.77 20.78 -23.74
CA ALA A 68 -16.80 21.65 -24.30
C ALA A 68 -17.43 21.05 -25.56
N ARG A 69 -16.61 20.46 -26.44
CA ARG A 69 -17.06 19.81 -27.67
C ARG A 69 -17.94 18.59 -27.41
N LYS A 70 -17.49 17.63 -26.58
CA LYS A 70 -18.22 16.38 -26.31
C LYS A 70 -19.47 16.60 -25.47
N THR A 71 -19.50 17.64 -24.63
CA THR A 71 -20.68 18.01 -23.84
C THR A 71 -21.60 19.02 -24.53
N GLN A 72 -21.30 19.43 -25.78
CA GLN A 72 -22.06 20.44 -26.53
C GLN A 72 -22.21 21.77 -25.74
N GLY A 73 -21.16 22.16 -25.03
CA GLY A 73 -21.12 23.39 -24.21
C GLY A 73 -21.84 23.29 -22.86
N ALA A 74 -22.39 22.12 -22.49
CA ALA A 74 -22.99 21.93 -21.17
C ALA A 74 -21.95 22.02 -20.04
N ILE A 75 -20.70 21.62 -20.33
CA ILE A 75 -19.56 21.85 -19.44
C ILE A 75 -18.50 22.69 -20.16
N THR A 76 -18.00 23.69 -19.45
CA THR A 76 -16.83 24.47 -19.84
C THR A 76 -15.76 24.35 -18.76
N VAL A 77 -14.49 24.49 -19.13
CA VAL A 77 -13.37 24.41 -18.19
C VAL A 77 -12.55 25.69 -18.28
N SER A 78 -12.43 26.40 -17.16
CA SER A 78 -11.58 27.60 -17.01
C SER A 78 -10.21 27.19 -16.49
N VAL A 79 -9.17 27.35 -17.31
CA VAL A 79 -7.80 26.92 -16.99
C VAL A 79 -7.00 28.07 -16.38
N HIS A 80 -6.45 27.86 -15.18
CA HIS A 80 -5.69 28.80 -14.37
C HIS A 80 -4.23 28.30 -14.19
N PRO A 81 -3.29 28.77 -15.02
CA PRO A 81 -1.87 28.39 -14.97
C PRO A 81 -1.09 29.17 -13.90
N ASN A 82 0.24 29.05 -13.89
CA ASN A 82 1.14 29.97 -13.15
C ASN A 82 0.88 30.11 -11.64
N GLN A 83 0.31 29.09 -11.00
CA GLN A 83 -0.10 29.22 -9.58
C GLN A 83 -1.08 30.39 -9.34
N GLU A 84 -1.88 30.78 -10.35
CA GLU A 84 -2.86 31.88 -10.24
C GLU A 84 -3.84 31.69 -9.06
N LEU A 85 -4.11 30.44 -8.69
CA LEU A 85 -5.01 30.06 -7.58
C LEU A 85 -4.26 29.48 -6.37
N GLY A 86 -2.97 29.80 -6.23
CA GLY A 86 -2.11 29.37 -5.14
C GLY A 86 -1.08 28.32 -5.54
N ASN A 87 -0.18 28.01 -4.60
CA ASN A 87 0.84 27.00 -4.82
C ASN A 87 0.23 25.58 -4.88
N SER A 88 1.03 24.58 -5.26
CA SER A 88 0.52 23.21 -5.45
C SER A 88 -0.14 22.60 -4.20
N HIS A 89 0.31 22.96 -3.00
CA HIS A 89 -0.28 22.46 -1.75
C HIS A 89 -1.65 23.13 -1.51
N GLU A 90 -1.73 24.44 -1.67
CA GLU A 90 -2.97 25.21 -1.53
C GLU A 90 -4.03 24.76 -2.55
N MET A 91 -3.64 24.56 -3.81
CA MET A 91 -4.56 24.09 -4.85
C MET A 91 -5.13 22.71 -4.52
N LEU A 92 -4.30 21.78 -4.02
CA LEU A 92 -4.77 20.46 -3.57
C LEU A 92 -5.79 20.60 -2.43
N GLU A 93 -5.50 21.39 -1.40
CA GLU A 93 -6.44 21.60 -0.28
C GLU A 93 -7.74 22.28 -0.73
N LEU A 94 -7.67 23.28 -1.62
CA LEU A 94 -8.85 23.91 -2.20
C LEU A 94 -9.68 22.92 -3.03
N SER A 95 -9.04 21.99 -3.72
CA SER A 95 -9.74 20.95 -4.47
C SER A 95 -10.46 19.95 -3.56
N ARG A 96 -9.84 19.52 -2.45
CA ARG A 96 -10.48 18.68 -1.42
C ARG A 96 -11.71 19.35 -0.79
N LEU A 97 -11.73 20.69 -0.75
CA LEU A 97 -12.86 21.48 -0.29
C LEU A 97 -13.93 21.72 -1.39
N GLY A 98 -13.68 21.33 -2.63
CA GLY A 98 -14.57 21.56 -3.77
C GLY A 98 -14.59 23.01 -4.25
N LYS A 99 -13.53 23.78 -3.97
CA LYS A 99 -13.35 25.16 -4.44
C LYS A 99 -12.57 25.23 -5.77
N ILE A 100 -11.78 24.20 -6.07
CA ILE A 100 -11.14 23.97 -7.37
C ILE A 100 -11.58 22.58 -7.86
N ASP A 101 -12.12 22.50 -9.06
CA ASP A 101 -12.75 21.29 -9.55
C ASP A 101 -11.72 20.29 -10.10
N ILE A 102 -10.68 20.79 -10.75
CA ILE A 102 -9.64 20.02 -11.41
C ILE A 102 -8.26 20.59 -11.02
N VAL A 103 -7.34 19.71 -10.63
CA VAL A 103 -5.95 20.08 -10.31
C VAL A 103 -5.00 19.19 -11.07
N LEU A 104 -3.91 19.77 -11.58
CA LEU A 104 -2.77 19.05 -12.14
C LEU A 104 -1.51 19.39 -11.35
N THR A 105 -0.94 18.39 -10.69
CA THR A 105 0.21 18.56 -9.78
C THR A 105 1.20 17.40 -9.93
N ALA A 106 2.50 17.69 -9.91
CA ALA A 106 3.56 16.68 -9.94
C ALA A 106 3.39 15.64 -8.82
N SER A 107 3.62 14.34 -9.10
CA SER A 107 3.51 13.24 -8.14
C SER A 107 4.25 13.53 -6.82
N ALA A 108 5.47 14.04 -6.92
CA ALA A 108 6.31 14.42 -5.80
C ALA A 108 5.64 15.44 -4.87
N LYS A 109 4.84 16.37 -5.40
CA LYS A 109 4.12 17.37 -4.59
C LYS A 109 2.81 16.80 -4.03
N VAL A 110 2.13 15.91 -4.74
CA VAL A 110 0.96 15.19 -4.21
C VAL A 110 1.35 14.29 -3.02
N SER A 111 2.61 13.83 -2.99
CA SER A 111 3.12 12.94 -1.94
C SER A 111 2.97 13.45 -0.52
N THR A 112 2.89 14.77 -0.31
CA THR A 112 2.69 15.35 1.02
C THR A 112 1.33 14.98 1.60
N ALA A 113 0.31 14.83 0.75
CA ALA A 113 -1.05 14.44 1.13
C ALA A 113 -1.30 12.93 0.92
N SER A 114 -0.68 12.33 -0.10
CA SER A 114 -0.78 10.89 -0.38
C SER A 114 0.62 10.28 -0.58
N PRO A 115 1.26 9.77 0.49
CA PRO A 115 2.66 9.32 0.45
C PRO A 115 2.99 8.24 -0.59
N SER A 116 1.99 7.47 -1.04
CA SER A 116 2.12 6.45 -2.08
C SER A 116 2.58 7.01 -3.42
N MET A 117 2.26 8.27 -3.71
CA MET A 117 2.66 8.95 -4.95
C MET A 117 4.18 9.00 -5.17
N GLN A 118 4.98 8.90 -4.09
CA GLN A 118 6.45 8.88 -4.21
C GLN A 118 6.96 7.65 -4.97
N PHE A 119 6.14 6.60 -5.14
CA PHE A 119 6.50 5.46 -5.99
C PHE A 119 6.95 5.90 -7.38
N ALA A 120 6.25 6.87 -7.96
CA ALA A 120 6.58 7.35 -9.30
C ALA A 120 7.86 8.20 -9.34
N ASP A 121 8.35 8.67 -8.19
CA ASP A 121 9.57 9.47 -8.08
C ASP A 121 10.85 8.61 -7.99
N LEU A 122 10.72 7.29 -7.84
CA LEU A 122 11.85 6.39 -7.65
C LEU A 122 12.90 6.55 -8.77
N PRO A 123 14.19 6.74 -8.42
CA PRO A 123 15.24 6.86 -9.41
C PRO A 123 15.40 5.57 -10.20
N PHE A 124 15.51 5.70 -11.51
CA PHE A 124 15.70 4.64 -12.49
C PHE A 124 14.63 3.55 -12.48
N LEU A 125 13.44 3.83 -11.91
CA LEU A 125 12.31 2.90 -11.91
C LEU A 125 11.84 2.56 -13.33
N PHE A 126 11.84 3.55 -14.20
CA PHE A 126 11.41 3.43 -15.59
C PHE A 126 12.64 3.54 -16.50
N PRO A 127 13.01 2.46 -17.23
CA PRO A 127 14.10 2.52 -18.19
C PRO A 127 13.78 3.41 -19.41
N THR A 128 12.51 3.38 -19.86
CA THR A 128 12.01 4.11 -21.02
C THR A 128 10.69 4.83 -20.72
N ARG A 129 10.24 5.73 -21.60
CA ARG A 129 8.92 6.39 -21.46
C ARG A 129 7.78 5.40 -21.63
N GLU A 130 7.96 4.44 -22.52
CA GLU A 130 7.00 3.38 -22.80
C GLU A 130 6.79 2.50 -21.55
N ASP A 131 7.86 2.17 -20.82
CA ASP A 131 7.76 1.47 -19.53
C ASP A 131 7.01 2.30 -18.48
N ALA A 132 7.29 3.61 -18.42
CA ALA A 132 6.59 4.53 -17.54
C ALA A 132 5.09 4.57 -17.85
N TYR A 133 4.71 4.71 -19.12
CA TYR A 133 3.32 4.73 -19.55
C TYR A 133 2.61 3.41 -19.28
N ALA A 134 3.23 2.29 -19.65
CA ALA A 134 2.64 0.97 -19.46
C ALA A 134 2.38 0.67 -17.97
N MET A 135 3.31 1.05 -17.08
CA MET A 135 3.12 0.86 -15.64
C MET A 135 2.09 1.82 -15.04
N LEU A 136 2.13 3.11 -15.39
CA LEU A 136 1.26 4.15 -14.84
C LEU A 136 -0.17 4.13 -15.42
N ASP A 137 -0.38 3.58 -16.60
CA ASP A 137 -1.73 3.35 -17.15
C ASP A 137 -2.28 1.98 -16.71
N GLY A 138 -1.38 1.07 -16.35
CA GLY A 138 -1.68 -0.27 -15.90
C GLY A 138 -2.16 -0.35 -14.44
N LYS A 139 -2.11 -1.56 -13.89
CA LYS A 139 -2.64 -1.85 -12.55
C LYS A 139 -1.95 -1.06 -11.44
N VAL A 140 -0.64 -0.86 -11.55
CA VAL A 140 0.16 -0.11 -10.55
C VAL A 140 -0.29 1.35 -10.48
N GLY A 141 -0.40 2.02 -11.63
CA GLY A 141 -0.90 3.39 -11.66
C GLY A 141 -2.35 3.53 -11.22
N GLN A 142 -3.23 2.59 -11.58
CA GLN A 142 -4.60 2.57 -11.06
C GLN A 142 -4.66 2.44 -9.53
N MET A 143 -3.78 1.62 -8.94
CA MET A 143 -3.66 1.51 -7.48
C MET A 143 -3.22 2.83 -6.86
N LEU A 144 -2.20 3.49 -7.44
CA LEU A 144 -1.76 4.81 -7.01
C LEU A 144 -2.90 5.84 -7.06
N LEU A 145 -3.58 5.98 -8.21
CA LEU A 145 -4.69 6.95 -8.36
C LEU A 145 -5.82 6.69 -7.36
N LYS A 146 -6.10 5.43 -7.03
CA LYS A 146 -7.14 5.04 -6.06
C LYS A 146 -6.83 5.51 -4.63
N GLU A 147 -5.55 5.61 -4.24
CA GLU A 147 -5.16 6.11 -2.91
C GLU A 147 -5.63 7.56 -2.68
N LEU A 148 -5.84 8.34 -3.74
CA LEU A 148 -6.30 9.73 -3.65
C LEU A 148 -7.75 9.84 -3.16
N ASN A 149 -8.55 8.78 -3.29
CA ASN A 149 -9.92 8.76 -2.77
C ASN A 149 -9.96 8.95 -1.25
N ALA A 150 -8.92 8.51 -0.52
CA ALA A 150 -8.83 8.66 0.93
C ALA A 150 -8.67 10.13 1.36
N ILE A 151 -8.35 11.03 0.42
CA ILE A 151 -8.19 12.47 0.66
C ILE A 151 -9.22 13.31 -0.13
N ASP A 152 -10.36 12.75 -0.50
CA ASP A 152 -11.46 13.44 -1.22
C ASP A 152 -11.11 13.88 -2.65
N LEU A 153 -10.12 13.25 -3.28
CA LEU A 153 -9.74 13.47 -4.67
C LEU A 153 -9.92 12.21 -5.52
N MET A 154 -10.46 12.37 -6.72
CA MET A 154 -10.49 11.32 -7.73
C MET A 154 -9.23 11.43 -8.59
N GLY A 155 -8.31 10.48 -8.49
CA GLY A 155 -7.19 10.36 -9.42
C GLY A 155 -7.67 9.90 -10.79
N VAL A 156 -7.33 10.63 -11.85
CA VAL A 156 -7.86 10.39 -13.20
C VAL A 156 -6.81 9.82 -14.14
N ALA A 157 -5.65 10.47 -14.24
CA ALA A 157 -4.59 10.08 -15.16
C ALA A 157 -3.23 10.64 -14.72
N PHE A 158 -2.16 10.04 -15.26
CA PHE A 158 -0.80 10.59 -15.19
C PHE A 158 -0.43 11.23 -16.53
N TRP A 159 -0.21 12.54 -16.50
CA TRP A 159 0.28 13.33 -17.64
C TRP A 159 1.80 13.37 -17.64
N ASP A 160 2.37 13.47 -18.84
CA ASP A 160 3.81 13.41 -19.08
C ASP A 160 4.48 14.78 -18.93
N GLY A 161 5.24 14.93 -17.86
CA GLY A 161 6.16 16.06 -17.67
C GLY A 161 7.52 15.84 -18.35
N GLY A 162 7.90 14.59 -18.63
CA GLY A 162 9.18 14.20 -19.21
C GLY A 162 10.16 13.58 -18.23
N TYR A 163 11.34 13.20 -18.73
CA TYR A 163 12.44 12.69 -17.91
C TYR A 163 13.26 13.84 -17.34
N LYS A 164 13.57 13.77 -16.04
CA LYS A 164 14.39 14.74 -15.34
C LYS A 164 15.84 14.65 -15.79
N ASN A 165 16.45 15.81 -15.97
CA ASN A 165 17.85 16.03 -16.30
C ASN A 165 18.46 16.98 -15.27
N ILE A 166 19.78 16.89 -15.08
CA ILE A 166 20.48 17.67 -14.06
C ILE A 166 21.10 18.89 -14.74
N THR A 167 20.92 20.08 -14.18
CA THR A 167 21.70 21.26 -14.59
C THR A 167 22.60 21.71 -13.45
N ALA A 168 23.76 22.27 -13.80
CA ALA A 168 24.72 22.84 -12.85
C ALA A 168 25.58 23.90 -13.58
N ASN A 169 26.54 24.49 -12.85
CA ASN A 169 27.59 25.34 -13.42
C ASN A 169 28.93 24.58 -13.62
N ARG A 170 28.84 23.25 -13.75
CA ARG A 170 29.93 22.33 -14.11
C ARG A 170 29.34 21.01 -14.61
N PRO A 171 30.08 20.18 -15.37
CA PRO A 171 29.62 18.85 -15.75
C PRO A 171 29.33 17.96 -14.53
N ILE A 172 28.22 17.21 -14.56
CA ILE A 172 27.85 16.20 -13.55
C ILE A 172 27.67 14.87 -14.27
N THR A 173 28.77 14.14 -14.49
CA THR A 173 28.79 12.97 -15.39
C THR A 173 29.22 11.67 -14.70
N THR A 174 29.73 11.76 -13.48
CA THR A 174 30.18 10.65 -12.63
C THR A 174 29.51 10.70 -11.26
N LEU A 175 29.50 9.58 -10.53
CA LEU A 175 28.99 9.57 -9.15
C LEU A 175 29.75 10.55 -8.24
N GLU A 176 31.06 10.69 -8.43
CA GLU A 176 31.90 11.58 -7.64
C GLU A 176 31.49 13.05 -7.77
N ASP A 177 30.94 13.45 -8.93
CA ASP A 177 30.54 14.82 -9.20
C ASP A 177 29.42 15.32 -8.28
N PHE A 178 28.66 14.42 -7.63
CA PHE A 178 27.62 14.79 -6.68
C PHE A 178 28.16 15.19 -5.31
N THR A 179 29.42 14.87 -4.99
CA THR A 179 30.00 15.10 -3.66
C THR A 179 29.93 16.57 -3.26
N ASN A 180 29.30 16.86 -2.12
CA ASN A 180 29.11 18.22 -1.57
C ASN A 180 28.35 19.20 -2.48
N LEU A 181 27.64 18.71 -3.50
CA LEU A 181 26.82 19.54 -4.37
C LEU A 181 25.51 19.92 -3.65
N ASP A 182 25.21 21.21 -3.53
CA ASP A 182 23.91 21.66 -3.01
C ASP A 182 22.88 21.60 -4.15
N VAL A 183 21.89 20.70 -4.05
CA VAL A 183 20.94 20.42 -5.13
C VAL A 183 19.54 20.85 -4.73
N ARG A 184 18.93 21.75 -5.51
CA ARG A 184 17.50 22.04 -5.35
C ARG A 184 16.68 20.82 -5.75
N VAL A 185 15.77 20.44 -4.87
CA VAL A 185 14.82 19.35 -5.10
C VAL A 185 13.37 19.78 -4.84
N MET A 186 12.41 19.00 -5.35
CA MET A 186 11.03 19.09 -4.87
C MET A 186 10.92 18.57 -3.44
N LYS A 187 9.86 18.97 -2.72
CA LYS A 187 9.56 18.47 -1.37
C LYS A 187 9.06 17.01 -1.42
N SER A 188 9.99 16.07 -1.59
CA SER A 188 9.77 14.62 -1.60
C SER A 188 10.88 13.92 -0.82
N ARG A 189 10.52 12.97 0.05
CA ARG A 189 11.52 12.27 0.88
C ARG A 189 12.39 11.35 0.04
N ILE A 190 11.82 10.74 -0.99
CA ILE A 190 12.53 9.87 -1.93
C ILE A 190 13.53 10.68 -2.76
N ILE A 191 13.18 11.87 -3.22
CA ILE A 191 14.11 12.72 -3.99
C ILE A 191 15.23 13.27 -3.08
N MET A 192 14.93 13.62 -1.84
CA MET A 192 15.98 13.96 -0.87
C MET A 192 16.93 12.78 -0.63
N GLU A 193 16.40 11.58 -0.41
CA GLU A 193 17.24 10.39 -0.26
C GLU A 193 18.05 10.09 -1.54
N GLN A 194 17.48 10.30 -2.73
CA GLN A 194 18.17 10.13 -4.01
C GLN A 194 19.49 10.91 -4.03
N TYR A 195 19.47 12.21 -3.74
CA TYR A 195 20.70 13.02 -3.75
C TYR A 195 21.60 12.75 -2.55
N THR A 196 21.03 12.44 -1.39
CA THR A 196 21.82 12.04 -0.21
C THR A 196 22.63 10.78 -0.48
N ALA A 197 22.00 9.77 -1.10
CA ALA A 197 22.62 8.51 -1.51
C ALA A 197 23.71 8.70 -2.58
N LEU A 198 23.61 9.76 -3.39
CA LEU A 198 24.62 10.15 -4.37
C LEU A 198 25.75 11.00 -3.76
N GLY A 199 25.68 11.39 -2.48
CA GLY A 199 26.70 12.20 -1.80
C GLY A 199 26.49 13.72 -1.91
N ALA A 200 25.34 14.15 -2.44
CA ALA A 200 24.92 15.54 -2.54
C ALA A 200 24.08 15.98 -1.32
N LYS A 201 23.81 17.29 -1.25
CA LYS A 201 23.01 17.93 -0.20
C LYS A 201 21.71 18.46 -0.81
N PRO A 202 20.60 17.73 -0.68
CA PRO A 202 19.32 18.19 -1.22
C PRO A 202 18.72 19.33 -0.38
N LEU A 203 18.25 20.39 -1.05
CA LEU A 203 17.51 21.49 -0.43
C LEU A 203 16.14 21.66 -1.10
N PRO A 204 15.01 21.47 -0.39
CA PRO A 204 13.70 21.69 -0.98
C PRO A 204 13.42 23.19 -1.15
N ILE A 205 13.25 23.64 -2.39
CA ILE A 205 12.92 25.03 -2.76
C ILE A 205 11.73 25.03 -3.73
N ASP A 206 10.83 26.02 -3.62
CA ASP A 206 9.70 26.11 -4.55
C ASP A 206 10.17 26.26 -6.00
N PHE A 207 9.36 25.75 -6.93
CA PHE A 207 9.66 25.75 -8.35
C PHE A 207 9.86 27.16 -8.91
N HIS A 208 9.05 28.13 -8.51
CA HIS A 208 9.15 29.51 -9.00
C HIS A 208 10.29 30.30 -8.34
N GLU A 209 10.78 29.84 -7.18
CA GLU A 209 11.95 30.41 -6.50
C GLU A 209 13.29 29.81 -6.98
N THR A 210 13.24 28.70 -7.73
CA THR A 210 14.43 27.93 -8.09
C THR A 210 15.42 28.74 -8.93
N LYS A 211 14.95 29.53 -9.90
CA LYS A 211 15.84 30.35 -10.74
C LYS A 211 16.62 31.34 -9.90
N GLN A 212 15.96 32.02 -8.97
CA GLN A 212 16.59 33.00 -8.10
C GLN A 212 17.58 32.32 -7.15
N ALA A 213 17.23 31.16 -6.59
CA ALA A 213 18.13 30.38 -5.74
C ALA A 213 19.42 29.93 -6.47
N LEU A 214 19.34 29.60 -7.76
CA LEU A 214 20.51 29.30 -8.60
C LEU A 214 21.36 30.56 -8.87
N ILE A 215 20.73 31.71 -9.12
CA ILE A 215 21.43 33.00 -9.31
C ILE A 215 22.18 33.40 -8.04
N ASP A 216 21.51 33.28 -6.88
CA ASP A 216 22.05 33.69 -5.59
C ASP A 216 23.08 32.70 -5.03
N GLY A 217 23.28 31.55 -5.69
CA GLY A 217 24.20 30.50 -5.24
C GLY A 217 23.75 29.79 -3.96
N ILE A 218 22.45 29.80 -3.67
CA ILE A 218 21.87 29.03 -2.55
C ILE A 218 21.97 27.52 -2.83
N VAL A 219 21.89 27.16 -4.12
CA VAL A 219 22.09 25.81 -4.64
C VAL A 219 22.95 25.87 -5.90
N ASP A 220 23.73 24.81 -6.13
CA ASP A 220 24.61 24.68 -7.29
C ASP A 220 23.91 24.08 -8.51
N ALA A 221 22.90 23.25 -8.26
CA ALA A 221 22.28 22.39 -9.26
C ALA A 221 20.79 22.17 -9.00
N GLN A 222 20.08 21.67 -10.02
CA GLN A 222 18.69 21.23 -9.91
C GLN A 222 18.41 20.08 -10.88
N GLU A 223 17.25 19.43 -10.70
CA GLU A 223 16.71 18.45 -11.64
C GLU A 223 15.35 18.85 -12.20
N ASN A 224 15.18 18.77 -13.53
CA ASN A 224 13.88 18.94 -14.19
C ASN A 224 13.88 18.40 -15.63
N PRO A 225 12.70 18.15 -16.22
CA PRO A 225 12.57 17.89 -17.65
C PRO A 225 13.02 19.09 -18.51
N LEU A 226 13.37 18.83 -19.77
CA LEU A 226 13.83 19.85 -20.71
C LEU A 226 12.83 21.01 -20.88
N SER A 227 11.53 20.67 -20.93
CA SER A 227 10.44 21.65 -21.05
C SER A 227 10.46 22.66 -19.89
N GLU A 228 10.71 22.18 -18.68
CA GLU A 228 10.77 23.02 -17.47
C GLU A 228 12.07 23.83 -17.40
N ILE A 229 13.20 23.24 -17.80
CA ILE A 229 14.49 23.94 -17.91
C ILE A 229 14.38 25.16 -18.85
N VAL A 230 13.65 25.01 -19.95
CA VAL A 230 13.42 26.11 -20.91
C VAL A 230 12.38 27.10 -20.39
N THR A 231 11.19 26.64 -20.03
CA THR A 231 10.06 27.53 -19.67
C THR A 231 10.33 28.34 -18.40
N MET A 232 11.12 27.83 -17.46
CA MET A 232 11.55 28.58 -16.27
C MET A 232 12.85 29.37 -16.49
N GLY A 233 13.51 29.21 -17.64
CA GLY A 233 14.75 29.92 -17.96
C GLY A 233 15.95 29.49 -17.11
N PHE A 234 15.99 28.24 -16.63
CA PHE A 234 17.14 27.71 -15.87
C PHE A 234 18.40 27.63 -16.74
N HIS A 235 18.24 27.32 -18.03
CA HIS A 235 19.32 27.30 -19.02
C HIS A 235 20.02 28.66 -19.22
N HIS A 236 19.46 29.77 -18.75
CA HIS A 236 20.14 31.07 -18.77
C HIS A 236 21.07 31.31 -17.57
N VAL A 237 20.97 30.49 -16.53
CA VAL A 237 21.70 30.66 -15.26
C VAL A 237 22.49 29.41 -14.86
N GLN A 238 22.61 28.45 -15.79
CA GLN A 238 23.29 27.18 -15.62
C GLN A 238 24.10 26.90 -16.89
N SER A 239 25.41 26.70 -16.76
CA SER A 239 26.31 26.50 -17.92
C SER A 239 26.29 25.08 -18.49
N ASP A 240 25.79 24.10 -17.74
CA ASP A 240 25.86 22.69 -18.09
C ASP A 240 24.52 21.98 -17.84
N VAL A 241 24.14 21.09 -18.76
CA VAL A 241 23.04 20.13 -18.59
C VAL A 241 23.55 18.72 -18.83
N THR A 242 23.25 17.79 -17.92
CA THR A 242 23.48 16.36 -18.10
C THR A 242 22.15 15.66 -18.35
N LEU A 243 22.04 15.05 -19.53
CA LEU A 243 20.92 14.20 -19.94
C LEU A 243 20.98 12.86 -19.20
N SER A 244 20.69 12.91 -17.90
CA SER A 244 20.79 11.77 -16.99
C SER A 244 19.61 10.83 -17.12
N HIS A 245 18.43 11.35 -17.51
CA HIS A 245 17.16 10.60 -17.59
C HIS A 245 16.97 9.69 -16.36
N HIS A 246 17.33 10.20 -15.19
CA HIS A 246 17.47 9.38 -13.99
C HIS A 246 16.13 9.11 -13.30
N SER A 247 15.08 9.88 -13.62
CA SER A 247 13.74 9.68 -13.06
C SER A 247 12.71 10.39 -13.95
N TYR A 248 11.53 9.80 -14.05
CA TYR A 248 10.39 10.31 -14.81
C TYR A 248 9.56 11.24 -13.93
N LEU A 249 9.03 12.36 -14.47
CA LEU A 249 8.20 13.30 -13.73
C LEU A 249 6.74 13.24 -14.19
N PRO A 250 5.89 12.40 -13.56
CA PRO A 250 4.47 12.40 -13.83
C PRO A 250 3.75 13.54 -13.13
N TYR A 251 2.75 14.09 -13.82
CA TYR A 251 1.76 14.99 -13.24
C TYR A 251 0.45 14.25 -13.04
N VAL A 252 -0.10 14.32 -11.83
CA VAL A 252 -1.35 13.66 -11.48
C VAL A 252 -2.49 14.62 -11.78
N LEU A 253 -3.38 14.23 -12.69
CA LEU A 253 -4.64 14.90 -12.92
C LEU A 253 -5.67 14.38 -11.92
N THR A 254 -6.24 15.27 -11.12
CA THR A 254 -7.23 14.94 -10.09
C THR A 254 -8.48 15.78 -10.22
N PHE A 255 -9.64 15.16 -9.99
CA PHE A 255 -10.91 15.86 -9.83
C PHE A 255 -11.32 15.89 -8.35
N SER A 256 -11.92 16.99 -7.91
CA SER A 256 -12.57 17.08 -6.61
C SER A 256 -13.78 16.13 -6.56
N HIS A 257 -13.84 15.22 -5.57
CA HIS A 257 -15.01 14.36 -5.39
C HIS A 257 -16.28 15.18 -5.17
N LYS A 258 -16.19 16.29 -4.42
CA LYS A 258 -17.32 17.18 -4.13
C LYS A 258 -17.85 17.91 -5.36
N SER A 259 -16.98 18.18 -6.32
CA SER A 259 -17.32 18.87 -7.56
C SER A 259 -17.91 17.89 -8.56
N ILE A 260 -17.20 16.80 -8.83
CA ILE A 260 -17.57 15.83 -9.86
C ILE A 260 -18.88 15.12 -9.53
N SER A 261 -19.14 14.86 -8.24
CA SER A 261 -20.35 14.17 -7.78
C SER A 261 -21.64 14.98 -7.99
N LYS A 262 -21.54 16.29 -8.29
CA LYS A 262 -22.70 17.13 -8.63
C LYS A 262 -23.14 16.99 -10.08
N LEU A 263 -22.28 16.43 -10.95
CA LEU A 263 -22.56 16.25 -12.36
C LEU A 263 -23.32 14.94 -12.59
N PRO A 264 -24.21 14.86 -13.60
CA PRO A 264 -24.76 13.60 -14.09
C PRO A 264 -23.65 12.61 -14.46
N LEU A 265 -23.86 11.31 -14.20
CA LEU A 265 -22.88 10.24 -14.48
C LEU A 265 -22.36 10.25 -15.92
N ALA A 266 -23.23 10.53 -16.90
CA ALA A 266 -22.83 10.65 -18.30
C ALA A 266 -21.80 11.78 -18.54
N GLN A 267 -21.94 12.90 -17.83
CA GLN A 267 -20.99 14.01 -17.93
C GLN A 267 -19.67 13.69 -17.19
N GLN A 268 -19.74 13.00 -16.05
CA GLN A 268 -18.53 12.52 -15.35
C GLN A 268 -17.72 11.59 -16.25
N GLN A 269 -18.39 10.67 -16.95
CA GLN A 269 -17.77 9.75 -17.89
C GLN A 269 -17.09 10.49 -19.06
N ILE A 270 -17.76 11.51 -19.64
CA ILE A 270 -17.16 12.34 -20.70
C ILE A 270 -15.89 13.04 -20.20
N LEU A 271 -15.88 13.55 -18.96
CA LEU A 271 -14.69 14.18 -18.39
C LEU A 271 -13.51 13.20 -18.27
N ILE A 272 -13.77 11.97 -17.83
CA ILE A 272 -12.74 10.92 -17.73
C ILE A 272 -12.21 10.54 -19.12
N GLU A 273 -13.09 10.38 -20.11
CA GLU A 273 -12.70 10.09 -21.50
C GLU A 273 -11.85 11.22 -22.09
N CYS A 274 -12.27 12.48 -21.94
CA CYS A 274 -11.48 13.62 -22.39
C CYS A 274 -10.12 13.69 -21.70
N ALA A 275 -10.03 13.33 -20.42
CA ALA A 275 -8.76 13.29 -19.70
C ALA A 275 -7.81 12.20 -20.25
N GLN A 276 -8.34 11.04 -20.60
CA GLN A 276 -7.57 9.95 -21.23
C GLN A 276 -7.09 10.35 -22.64
N ASP A 277 -7.96 10.95 -23.46
CA ASP A 277 -7.61 11.46 -24.78
C ASP A 277 -6.50 12.53 -24.69
N ALA A 278 -6.67 13.49 -23.78
CA ALA A 278 -5.68 14.53 -23.52
C ALA A 278 -4.36 13.96 -23.01
N THR A 279 -4.38 12.86 -22.24
CA THR A 279 -3.14 12.19 -21.78
C THR A 279 -2.32 11.69 -22.96
N HIS A 280 -2.94 10.98 -23.92
CA HIS A 280 -2.26 10.49 -25.12
C HIS A 280 -1.78 11.63 -26.03
N TRP A 281 -2.60 12.67 -26.18
CA TRP A 281 -2.23 13.85 -26.95
C TRP A 281 -1.02 14.56 -26.33
N GLY A 282 -1.05 14.81 -25.02
CA GLY A 282 0.01 15.48 -24.28
C GLY A 282 1.34 14.75 -24.38
N ARG A 283 1.35 13.42 -24.23
CA ARG A 283 2.56 12.58 -24.40
C ARG A 283 3.19 12.75 -25.79
N LYS A 284 2.38 12.70 -26.85
CA LYS A 284 2.87 12.92 -28.22
C LYS A 284 3.47 14.32 -28.39
N THR A 285 2.81 15.33 -27.83
CA THR A 285 3.28 16.71 -27.89
C THR A 285 4.59 16.91 -27.11
N THR A 286 4.70 16.35 -25.90
CA THR A 286 5.94 16.40 -25.09
C THR A 286 7.11 15.80 -25.87
N HIS A 287 6.94 14.60 -26.41
CA HIS A 287 7.99 13.92 -27.18
C HIS A 287 8.41 14.72 -28.42
N ALA A 288 7.43 15.27 -29.15
CA ALA A 288 7.72 16.02 -30.38
C ALA A 288 8.52 17.30 -30.14
N LYS A 289 8.44 17.88 -28.93
CA LYS A 289 9.15 19.12 -28.57
C LYS A 289 10.56 18.92 -28.02
N ASP A 290 10.94 17.72 -27.58
CA ASP A 290 12.26 17.49 -26.96
C ASP A 290 13.45 17.96 -27.83
N PRO A 291 13.52 17.67 -29.15
CA PRO A 291 14.62 18.13 -29.98
C PRO A 291 14.73 19.66 -30.03
N GLN A 292 13.59 20.35 -30.15
CA GLN A 292 13.53 21.82 -30.19
C GLN A 292 13.95 22.44 -28.85
N LEU A 293 13.60 21.79 -27.74
CA LEU A 293 14.00 22.22 -26.40
C LEU A 293 15.52 22.07 -26.21
N LEU A 294 16.12 20.97 -26.69
CA LEU A 294 17.58 20.80 -26.67
C LEU A 294 18.29 21.84 -27.53
N GLU A 295 17.78 22.12 -28.74
CA GLU A 295 18.31 23.18 -29.60
C GLU A 295 18.26 24.54 -28.91
N THR A 296 17.16 24.85 -28.22
CA THR A 296 17.00 26.09 -27.44
C THR A 296 18.04 26.19 -26.32
N ILE A 297 18.24 25.11 -25.56
CA ILE A 297 19.24 25.03 -24.48
C ILE A 297 20.65 25.22 -25.05
N GLN A 298 20.99 24.53 -26.15
CA GLN A 298 22.29 24.63 -26.80
C GLN A 298 22.54 26.03 -27.37
N ALA A 299 21.53 26.65 -27.99
CA ALA A 299 21.63 28.00 -28.54
C ALA A 299 21.87 29.07 -27.46
N ALA A 300 21.47 28.81 -26.21
CA ALA A 300 21.80 29.66 -25.07
C ALA A 300 23.25 29.50 -24.57
N GLY A 301 24.06 28.64 -25.21
CA GLY A 301 25.47 28.41 -24.87
C GLY A 301 25.69 27.35 -23.78
N VAL A 302 24.67 26.57 -23.43
CA VAL A 302 24.77 25.51 -22.42
C VAL A 302 25.48 24.28 -23.00
N HIS A 303 26.42 23.71 -22.26
CA HIS A 303 27.07 22.45 -22.62
C HIS A 303 26.18 21.25 -22.29
N ILE A 304 25.96 20.38 -23.27
CA ILE A 304 25.12 19.18 -23.11
C ILE A 304 26.02 17.96 -22.90
N HIS A 305 25.79 17.25 -21.80
CA HIS A 305 26.48 16.02 -21.41
C HIS A 305 25.54 14.83 -21.36
N THR A 306 26.10 13.63 -21.41
CA THR A 306 25.38 12.36 -21.23
C THR A 306 26.09 11.47 -20.22
N LEU A 307 25.35 10.60 -19.54
CA LEU A 307 25.93 9.58 -18.68
C LEU A 307 26.40 8.38 -19.50
N SER A 308 27.60 7.88 -19.21
CA SER A 308 28.01 6.58 -19.73
C SER A 308 27.14 5.46 -19.13
N ALA A 309 27.04 4.33 -19.82
CA ALA A 309 26.33 3.16 -19.28
C ALA A 309 26.90 2.70 -17.93
N HIS A 310 28.23 2.76 -17.78
CA HIS A 310 28.91 2.44 -16.52
C HIS A 310 28.47 3.37 -15.38
N GLU A 311 28.48 4.68 -15.60
CA GLU A 311 28.05 5.64 -14.57
C GLU A 311 26.56 5.51 -14.27
N LYS A 312 25.71 5.27 -15.28
CA LYS A 312 24.29 4.98 -15.04
C LYS A 312 24.10 3.79 -14.11
N THR A 313 24.85 2.69 -14.29
CA THR A 313 24.82 1.53 -13.40
C THR A 313 25.32 1.86 -11.99
N ARG A 314 26.35 2.73 -11.86
CA ARG A 314 26.83 3.17 -10.54
C ARG A 314 25.78 3.99 -9.79
N LEU A 315 25.11 4.93 -10.47
CA LEU A 315 24.01 5.71 -9.88
C LEU A 315 22.84 4.81 -9.48
N GLN A 316 22.42 3.90 -10.36
CA GLN A 316 21.38 2.90 -10.07
C GLN A 316 21.70 2.08 -8.81
N LYS A 317 22.95 1.63 -8.68
CA LYS A 317 23.40 0.87 -7.52
C LYS A 317 23.41 1.71 -6.25
N ALA A 318 23.84 2.97 -6.33
CA ALA A 318 23.88 3.88 -5.20
C ALA A 318 22.48 4.22 -4.66
N THR A 319 21.44 4.17 -5.51
CA THR A 319 20.05 4.48 -5.12
C THR A 319 19.16 3.24 -4.96
N ALA A 320 19.69 2.02 -5.09
CA ALA A 320 18.89 0.79 -5.14
C ALA A 320 18.13 0.50 -3.83
N HIS A 321 18.66 0.95 -2.68
CA HIS A 321 18.04 0.70 -1.36
C HIS A 321 16.76 1.51 -1.13
N ILE A 322 16.57 2.61 -1.86
CA ILE A 322 15.49 3.58 -1.62
C ILE A 322 14.11 2.93 -1.73
N MET A 323 13.91 2.03 -2.70
CA MET A 323 12.63 1.33 -2.86
C MET A 323 12.28 0.52 -1.60
N SER A 324 13.24 -0.23 -1.07
CA SER A 324 13.07 -1.07 0.12
C SER A 324 12.88 -0.25 1.40
N GLN A 325 13.67 0.81 1.55
CA GLN A 325 13.61 1.70 2.72
C GLN A 325 12.28 2.48 2.80
N PHE A 326 11.72 2.87 1.66
CA PHE A 326 10.46 3.61 1.57
C PHE A 326 9.23 2.76 1.23
N GLU A 327 9.36 1.44 1.13
CA GLU A 327 8.25 0.53 0.77
C GLU A 327 7.01 0.71 1.65
N GLU A 328 7.18 0.85 2.96
CA GLU A 328 6.07 1.09 3.90
C GLU A 328 5.34 2.42 3.59
N VAL A 329 6.10 3.44 3.17
CA VAL A 329 5.57 4.78 2.86
C VAL A 329 4.84 4.77 1.52
N MET A 330 5.39 4.05 0.53
CA MET A 330 4.80 3.94 -0.80
C MET A 330 3.59 3.00 -0.84
N GLY A 331 3.52 2.05 0.10
CA GLY A 331 2.55 0.97 0.12
C GLY A 331 3.18 -0.33 -0.39
N ALA A 332 3.29 -1.33 0.49
CA ALA A 332 3.90 -2.62 0.16
C ALA A 332 3.11 -3.37 -0.93
N HIS A 333 1.79 -3.19 -1.01
CA HIS A 333 0.95 -3.73 -2.06
C HIS A 333 1.27 -3.14 -3.44
N ILE A 334 1.54 -1.83 -3.52
CA ILE A 334 1.92 -1.14 -4.77
C ILE A 334 3.29 -1.59 -5.24
N VAL A 335 4.29 -1.60 -4.33
CA VAL A 335 5.64 -2.08 -4.64
C VAL A 335 5.62 -3.54 -5.07
N SER A 336 4.86 -4.39 -4.39
CA SER A 336 4.73 -5.81 -4.76
C SER A 336 4.07 -5.98 -6.12
N LYS A 337 3.03 -5.21 -6.44
CA LYS A 337 2.40 -5.26 -7.77
C LYS A 337 3.34 -4.78 -8.87
N ALA A 338 4.19 -3.79 -8.60
CA ALA A 338 5.23 -3.39 -9.55
C ALA A 338 6.29 -4.49 -9.75
N GLN A 339 6.70 -5.17 -8.67
CA GLN A 339 7.60 -6.31 -8.76
C GLN A 339 6.98 -7.49 -9.55
N GLU A 340 5.68 -7.74 -9.39
CA GLU A 340 4.95 -8.70 -10.24
C GLU A 340 5.02 -8.29 -11.71
N TYR A 341 4.74 -7.02 -12.02
CA TYR A 341 4.84 -6.51 -13.39
C TYR A 341 6.25 -6.71 -13.97
N PHE A 342 7.30 -6.34 -13.23
CA PHE A 342 8.68 -6.52 -13.67
C PHE A 342 9.07 -7.99 -13.81
N TYR A 343 8.51 -8.88 -13.00
CA TYR A 343 8.72 -10.31 -13.12
C TYR A 343 8.10 -10.84 -14.42
N ASP A 344 6.86 -10.45 -14.73
CA ASP A 344 6.11 -10.90 -15.89
C ASP A 344 6.71 -10.39 -17.22
N GLN A 345 7.45 -9.28 -17.20
CA GLN A 345 8.14 -8.73 -18.39
C GLN A 345 9.48 -9.43 -18.71
N LYS A 346 10.05 -10.19 -17.76
CA LYS A 346 11.33 -10.88 -18.00
C LYS A 346 11.14 -12.10 -18.90
N SER A 347 12.16 -12.41 -19.69
CA SER A 347 12.17 -13.62 -20.53
C SER A 347 12.03 -14.88 -19.67
N SER A 348 11.26 -15.86 -20.17
CA SER A 348 11.10 -17.18 -19.56
C SER A 348 12.40 -17.99 -19.47
N ASP A 349 13.46 -17.55 -20.17
CA ASP A 349 14.73 -18.27 -20.26
C ASP A 349 15.67 -18.01 -19.07
N ASP A 350 15.33 -17.07 -18.17
CA ASP A 350 16.11 -16.83 -16.96
C ASP A 350 15.97 -18.02 -15.99
N ALA A 351 17.10 -18.67 -15.67
CA ALA A 351 17.14 -19.79 -14.74
C ALA A 351 17.02 -19.31 -13.28
N HIS A 352 15.79 -19.05 -12.81
CA HIS A 352 15.50 -18.67 -11.42
C HIS A 352 14.52 -19.62 -10.71
N ILE A 353 14.46 -19.46 -9.38
CA ILE A 353 13.52 -20.10 -8.47
C ILE A 353 12.66 -19.01 -7.83
N VAL A 354 11.35 -19.22 -7.76
CA VAL A 354 10.42 -18.32 -7.07
C VAL A 354 10.07 -18.88 -5.70
N ILE A 355 10.19 -18.04 -4.68
CA ILE A 355 9.50 -18.20 -3.40
C ILE A 355 8.35 -17.19 -3.39
N GLY A 356 7.12 -17.69 -3.31
CA GLY A 356 5.92 -16.86 -3.29
C GLY A 356 5.58 -16.38 -1.88
N ILE A 357 4.95 -15.22 -1.77
CA ILE A 357 4.23 -14.79 -0.56
C ILE A 357 2.80 -14.47 -0.94
N ASP A 358 1.84 -15.03 -0.21
CA ASP A 358 0.45 -14.58 -0.18
C ASP A 358 0.17 -13.97 1.20
N ALA A 359 0.07 -12.63 1.26
CA ALA A 359 -0.12 -11.90 2.51
C ALA A 359 -0.98 -10.65 2.32
N ASP A 360 -1.51 -10.13 3.42
CA ASP A 360 -2.17 -8.83 3.46
C ASP A 360 -1.09 -7.74 3.50
N LEU A 361 -0.99 -6.93 2.44
CA LEU A 361 0.01 -5.88 2.26
C LEU A 361 -0.61 -4.48 2.21
N SER A 362 -1.93 -4.37 2.30
CA SER A 362 -2.67 -3.10 2.14
C SER A 362 -3.65 -2.80 3.29
N MET A 363 -4.20 -3.83 3.94
CA MET A 363 -5.26 -3.71 4.94
C MET A 363 -4.72 -3.92 6.37
N GLY A 364 -5.55 -4.43 7.30
CA GLY A 364 -5.24 -4.54 8.73
C GLY A 364 -4.06 -5.46 9.06
N GLY A 365 -3.64 -6.32 8.14
CA GLY A 365 -2.48 -7.20 8.27
C GLY A 365 -1.18 -6.65 7.68
N LYS A 366 -1.18 -5.44 7.08
CA LYS A 366 -0.05 -4.91 6.30
C LYS A 366 1.30 -4.88 7.01
N GLU A 367 1.34 -4.57 8.31
CA GLU A 367 2.60 -4.54 9.07
C GLU A 367 3.20 -5.95 9.24
N ALA A 368 2.34 -6.95 9.49
CA ALA A 368 2.77 -8.34 9.57
C ALA A 368 3.18 -8.87 8.19
N GLY A 369 2.41 -8.56 7.14
CA GLY A 369 2.74 -8.93 5.76
C GLY A 369 4.07 -8.35 5.29
N LEU A 370 4.32 -7.07 5.56
CA LEU A 370 5.60 -6.43 5.25
C LEU A 370 6.76 -7.03 6.06
N ALA A 371 6.55 -7.35 7.34
CA ALA A 371 7.57 -8.01 8.16
C ALA A 371 7.96 -9.40 7.61
N ILE A 372 6.96 -10.20 7.22
CA ILE A 372 7.17 -11.50 6.56
C ILE A 372 7.95 -11.31 5.26
N LYS A 373 7.54 -10.35 4.42
CA LYS A 373 8.24 -10.03 3.16
C LYS A 373 9.70 -9.66 3.39
N ARG A 374 9.98 -8.74 4.32
CA ARG A 374 11.35 -8.31 4.65
C ARG A 374 12.20 -9.45 5.19
N GLY A 375 11.65 -10.29 6.07
CA GLY A 375 12.35 -11.46 6.61
C GLY A 375 12.74 -12.45 5.52
N ALA A 376 11.80 -12.77 4.62
CA ALA A 376 12.06 -13.65 3.49
C ALA A 376 13.06 -13.04 2.50
N GLN A 377 12.96 -11.73 2.22
CA GLN A 377 13.86 -11.03 1.31
C GLN A 377 15.30 -11.05 1.83
N LEU A 378 15.52 -10.74 3.10
CA LEU A 378 16.85 -10.78 3.73
C LEU A 378 17.49 -12.18 3.68
N ALA A 379 16.68 -13.24 3.81
CA ALA A 379 17.16 -14.61 3.66
C ALA A 379 17.56 -14.89 2.20
N ILE A 380 16.73 -14.49 1.24
CA ILE A 380 16.98 -14.65 -0.20
C ILE A 380 18.22 -13.87 -0.65
N ASP A 381 18.41 -12.64 -0.16
CA ASP A 381 19.58 -11.83 -0.51
C ASP A 381 20.87 -12.49 -0.03
N ARG A 382 20.85 -13.07 1.18
CA ARG A 382 21.96 -13.89 1.69
C ARG A 382 22.21 -15.11 0.80
N LEU A 383 21.17 -15.84 0.42
CA LEU A 383 21.30 -17.04 -0.44
C LEU A 383 21.88 -16.65 -1.81
N ASN A 384 21.37 -15.59 -2.41
CA ASN A 384 21.84 -15.10 -3.71
C ASN A 384 23.29 -14.61 -3.66
N ALA A 385 23.70 -13.94 -2.57
CA ALA A 385 25.10 -13.58 -2.34
C ALA A 385 26.03 -14.81 -2.23
N GLN A 386 25.47 -15.99 -1.93
CA GLN A 386 26.18 -17.28 -1.86
C GLN A 386 26.04 -18.12 -3.14
N GLY A 387 25.55 -17.55 -4.24
CA GLY A 387 25.35 -18.25 -5.52
C GLY A 387 23.95 -18.85 -5.72
N GLY A 388 23.00 -18.52 -4.83
CA GLY A 388 21.61 -18.95 -4.93
C GLY A 388 21.37 -20.39 -4.47
N LEU A 389 20.31 -21.02 -4.98
CA LEU A 389 19.97 -22.40 -4.69
C LEU A 389 20.28 -23.26 -5.90
N LEU A 390 21.21 -24.22 -5.73
CA LEU A 390 21.70 -25.08 -6.81
C LEU A 390 22.19 -24.27 -8.04
N GLY A 391 22.86 -23.15 -7.79
CA GLY A 391 23.38 -22.24 -8.81
C GLY A 391 22.32 -21.34 -9.49
N LYS A 392 21.05 -21.41 -9.07
CA LYS A 392 19.96 -20.58 -9.59
C LYS A 392 19.64 -19.44 -8.64
N LYS A 393 19.40 -18.25 -9.20
CA LYS A 393 18.95 -17.09 -8.42
C LYS A 393 17.57 -17.35 -7.83
N VAL A 394 17.37 -16.95 -6.59
CA VAL A 394 16.06 -16.98 -5.92
C VAL A 394 15.41 -15.60 -6.00
N ILE A 395 14.14 -15.57 -6.37
CA ILE A 395 13.31 -14.36 -6.48
C ILE A 395 12.17 -14.48 -5.48
N LEU A 396 11.95 -13.43 -4.70
CA LEU A 396 10.75 -13.29 -3.88
C LEU A 396 9.65 -12.65 -4.72
N LEU A 397 8.48 -13.27 -4.78
CA LEU A 397 7.30 -12.70 -5.42
C LEU A 397 6.16 -12.63 -4.41
N ALA A 398 5.81 -11.43 -3.98
CA ALA A 398 4.72 -11.21 -3.03
C ALA A 398 3.45 -10.75 -3.74
N LYS A 399 2.30 -11.30 -3.34
CA LYS A 399 0.98 -10.90 -3.83
C LYS A 399 0.11 -10.49 -2.65
N ASP A 400 -0.59 -9.37 -2.82
CA ASP A 400 -1.51 -8.83 -1.82
C ASP A 400 -2.88 -9.49 -1.93
N HIS A 401 -3.33 -10.16 -0.86
CA HIS A 401 -4.66 -10.75 -0.82
C HIS A 401 -5.72 -9.82 -0.18
N GLN A 402 -5.34 -8.65 0.35
CA GLN A 402 -6.26 -7.62 0.88
C GLN A 402 -7.20 -8.10 2.00
N GLY A 403 -6.87 -9.20 2.69
CA GLY A 403 -7.79 -9.86 3.64
C GLY A 403 -8.98 -10.60 3.00
N ILE A 404 -8.95 -10.89 1.69
CA ILE A 404 -10.05 -11.49 0.93
C ILE A 404 -9.68 -12.91 0.45
N SER A 405 -10.49 -13.92 0.78
CA SER A 405 -10.21 -15.33 0.45
C SER A 405 -10.18 -15.62 -1.05
N THR A 406 -11.07 -15.02 -1.84
CA THR A 406 -11.10 -15.24 -3.30
C THR A 406 -9.85 -14.69 -3.97
N GLN A 407 -9.38 -13.50 -3.56
CA GLN A 407 -8.13 -12.93 -4.07
C GLN A 407 -6.93 -13.81 -3.69
N ALA A 408 -6.93 -14.36 -2.47
CA ALA A 408 -5.90 -15.28 -2.03
C ALA A 408 -5.88 -16.57 -2.86
N GLN A 409 -7.06 -17.14 -3.16
CA GLN A 409 -7.16 -18.31 -4.05
C GLN A 409 -6.59 -18.02 -5.44
N GLU A 410 -6.90 -16.85 -6.03
CA GLU A 410 -6.32 -16.44 -7.32
C GLU A 410 -4.78 -16.33 -7.26
N ASN A 411 -4.25 -15.78 -6.16
CA ASN A 411 -2.80 -15.68 -5.94
C ASN A 411 -2.16 -17.07 -5.88
N ILE A 412 -2.74 -17.99 -5.11
CA ILE A 412 -2.26 -19.37 -4.96
C ILE A 412 -2.31 -20.11 -6.29
N ASP A 413 -3.41 -19.99 -7.05
CA ASP A 413 -3.53 -20.61 -8.38
C ASP A 413 -2.47 -20.08 -9.35
N ALA A 414 -2.17 -18.78 -9.31
CA ALA A 414 -1.11 -18.19 -10.11
C ALA A 414 0.28 -18.74 -9.75
N PHE A 415 0.56 -18.91 -8.44
CA PHE A 415 1.81 -19.51 -7.98
C PHE A 415 1.95 -20.97 -8.38
N ILE A 416 0.87 -21.77 -8.30
CA ILE A 416 0.85 -23.17 -8.71
C ILE A 416 1.11 -23.31 -10.21
N LYS A 417 0.51 -22.42 -11.03
CA LYS A 417 0.71 -22.40 -12.49
C LYS A 417 2.11 -21.96 -12.90
N ASN A 418 2.80 -21.17 -12.07
CA ASN A 418 4.16 -20.73 -12.35
C ASN A 418 5.16 -21.88 -12.10
N PRO A 419 5.83 -22.41 -13.16
CA PRO A 419 6.72 -23.56 -13.04
C PRO A 419 7.99 -23.27 -12.21
N HIS A 420 8.32 -22.00 -11.99
CA HIS A 420 9.47 -21.59 -11.18
C HIS A 420 9.16 -21.53 -9.68
N THR A 421 7.89 -21.59 -9.27
CA THR A 421 7.51 -21.52 -7.86
C THR A 421 7.91 -22.80 -7.12
N LEU A 422 8.85 -22.69 -6.19
CA LEU A 422 9.24 -23.81 -5.34
C LEU A 422 8.31 -23.96 -4.13
N ALA A 423 8.04 -22.84 -3.45
CA ALA A 423 7.25 -22.80 -2.22
C ALA A 423 6.52 -21.46 -2.06
N ILE A 424 5.50 -21.45 -1.19
CA ILE A 424 4.70 -20.27 -0.85
C ILE A 424 4.73 -20.04 0.67
N LEU A 425 4.91 -18.80 1.09
CA LEU A 425 4.76 -18.35 2.47
C LEU A 425 3.40 -17.67 2.65
N GLY A 426 2.68 -18.05 3.71
CA GLY A 426 1.39 -17.43 4.06
C GLY A 426 1.51 -16.20 4.94
N GLY A 427 0.42 -15.42 4.98
CA GLY A 427 0.29 -14.24 5.83
C GLY A 427 -0.15 -14.54 7.27
N LYS A 428 -0.67 -13.50 7.92
CA LYS A 428 -1.16 -13.54 9.31
C LYS A 428 -2.54 -14.17 9.46
N HIS A 429 -3.38 -14.09 8.43
CA HIS A 429 -4.82 -14.39 8.54
C HIS A 429 -5.11 -15.89 8.39
N SER A 430 -5.27 -16.60 9.51
CA SER A 430 -5.54 -18.04 9.52
C SER A 430 -6.73 -18.45 8.64
N ALA A 431 -7.84 -17.70 8.67
CA ALA A 431 -9.03 -18.00 7.85
C ALA A 431 -8.77 -17.91 6.34
N ILE A 432 -7.88 -17.00 5.93
CA ILE A 432 -7.48 -16.88 4.52
C ILE A 432 -6.63 -18.08 4.13
N ILE A 433 -5.63 -18.43 4.94
CA ILE A 433 -4.80 -19.62 4.70
C ILE A 433 -5.65 -20.88 4.59
N SER A 434 -6.55 -21.11 5.55
CA SER A 434 -7.43 -22.28 5.59
C SER A 434 -8.31 -22.41 4.34
N SER A 435 -8.64 -21.30 3.66
CA SER A 435 -9.48 -21.33 2.45
C SER A 435 -8.83 -21.99 1.24
N TYR A 436 -7.49 -22.08 1.20
CA TYR A 436 -6.74 -22.67 0.09
C TYR A 436 -5.84 -23.87 0.48
N VAL A 437 -5.95 -24.37 1.72
CA VAL A 437 -5.19 -25.54 2.20
C VAL A 437 -5.40 -26.75 1.28
N ASP A 438 -6.65 -27.02 0.91
CA ASP A 438 -6.99 -28.15 0.04
C ASP A 438 -6.34 -28.05 -1.35
N THR A 439 -6.32 -26.84 -1.93
CA THR A 439 -5.64 -26.56 -3.20
C THR A 439 -4.13 -26.77 -3.11
N LEU A 440 -3.50 -26.32 -2.02
CA LEU A 440 -2.07 -26.52 -1.79
C LEU A 440 -1.71 -28.01 -1.68
N GLN A 441 -2.49 -28.79 -0.92
CA GLN A 441 -2.26 -30.22 -0.76
C GLN A 441 -2.42 -30.98 -2.07
N LYS A 442 -3.52 -30.74 -2.81
CA LYS A 442 -3.81 -31.40 -4.09
C LYS A 442 -2.77 -31.09 -5.17
N SER A 443 -2.14 -29.91 -5.10
CA SER A 443 -1.07 -29.51 -6.02
C SER A 443 0.34 -29.89 -5.54
N GLN A 444 0.47 -30.50 -4.35
CA GLN A 444 1.75 -30.79 -3.70
C GLN A 444 2.66 -29.55 -3.60
N MET A 445 2.06 -28.38 -3.42
CA MET A 445 2.77 -27.12 -3.28
C MET A 445 3.34 -27.02 -1.86
N LEU A 446 4.65 -26.82 -1.73
CA LEU A 446 5.27 -26.58 -0.43
C LEU A 446 4.77 -25.25 0.11
N PHE A 447 4.18 -25.29 1.30
CA PHE A 447 3.67 -24.10 1.95
C PHE A 447 4.23 -23.97 3.35
N PHE A 448 4.53 -22.73 3.73
CA PHE A 448 5.00 -22.40 5.07
C PHE A 448 4.12 -21.30 5.68
N SER A 449 3.67 -21.53 6.91
CA SER A 449 3.06 -20.51 7.75
C SER A 449 4.14 -19.88 8.65
N PRO A 450 4.66 -18.69 8.33
CA PRO A 450 5.53 -17.93 9.22
C PRO A 450 4.75 -17.14 10.26
N TRP A 451 3.41 -17.14 10.26
CA TRP A 451 2.62 -16.37 11.23
C TRP A 451 1.31 -17.05 11.62
N GLY A 452 0.47 -17.39 10.63
CA GLY A 452 -0.83 -18.02 10.84
C GLY A 452 -0.77 -19.19 11.82
N ALA A 453 -1.56 -19.10 12.89
CA ALA A 453 -1.36 -19.87 14.12
C ALA A 453 -2.41 -20.96 14.37
N ALA A 454 -3.53 -20.91 13.64
CA ALA A 454 -4.64 -21.87 13.76
C ALA A 454 -4.16 -23.32 13.59
N PRO A 455 -4.55 -24.26 14.46
CA PRO A 455 -4.11 -25.65 14.33
C PRO A 455 -4.57 -26.26 13.00
N SER A 456 -5.75 -25.90 12.51
CA SER A 456 -6.36 -26.41 11.27
C SER A 456 -5.53 -26.15 9.99
N ILE A 457 -4.56 -25.24 10.01
CA ILE A 457 -3.62 -25.04 8.89
C ILE A 457 -2.73 -26.29 8.71
N ILE A 458 -2.24 -26.87 9.81
CA ILE A 458 -1.31 -28.00 9.80
C ILE A 458 -2.05 -29.32 10.11
N GLU A 459 -2.97 -29.31 11.09
CA GLU A 459 -3.85 -30.43 11.43
C GLU A 459 -5.04 -30.49 10.45
N ASN A 460 -4.75 -30.64 9.15
CA ASN A 460 -5.70 -30.46 8.04
C ASN A 460 -6.30 -31.78 7.48
N GLY A 461 -6.07 -32.91 8.17
CA GLY A 461 -6.62 -34.22 7.80
C GLY A 461 -5.82 -34.99 6.73
N TYR A 462 -4.81 -34.40 6.11
CA TYR A 462 -3.92 -35.09 5.16
C TYR A 462 -2.76 -35.77 5.88
N SER A 463 -2.50 -37.04 5.54
CA SER A 463 -1.36 -37.79 6.08
C SER A 463 -0.04 -37.45 5.37
N ASP A 464 -0.08 -37.19 4.06
CA ASP A 464 1.06 -36.67 3.29
C ASP A 464 0.94 -35.14 3.17
N ASN A 465 1.48 -34.43 4.16
CA ASN A 465 1.22 -33.00 4.36
C ASN A 465 2.33 -32.13 3.75
N TYR A 466 2.00 -31.21 2.85
CA TYR A 466 2.96 -30.26 2.26
C TYR A 466 3.02 -28.90 2.98
N LEU A 467 2.27 -28.74 4.06
CA LEU A 467 2.20 -27.51 4.85
C LEU A 467 3.07 -27.64 6.10
N PHE A 468 3.87 -26.62 6.35
CA PHE A 468 4.78 -26.51 7.49
C PHE A 468 4.55 -25.18 8.22
N ARG A 469 4.91 -25.08 9.50
CA ARG A 469 4.81 -23.84 10.28
C ARG A 469 6.09 -23.55 11.03
N VAL A 470 6.62 -22.34 10.84
CA VAL A 470 7.74 -21.79 11.62
C VAL A 470 7.22 -20.61 12.45
N SER A 471 6.19 -20.90 13.24
CA SER A 471 5.52 -19.96 14.13
C SER A 471 4.97 -20.72 15.33
N LEU A 472 4.33 -20.05 16.28
CA LEU A 472 3.58 -20.75 17.32
C LEU A 472 2.40 -21.48 16.70
N ASN A 473 1.92 -22.50 17.39
CA ASN A 473 0.63 -23.12 17.15
C ASN A 473 -0.34 -22.76 18.29
N ASP A 474 -1.58 -22.42 17.94
CA ASP A 474 -2.56 -21.93 18.92
C ASP A 474 -2.99 -23.00 19.93
N LYS A 475 -2.81 -24.28 19.61
CA LYS A 475 -3.06 -25.37 20.55
C LYS A 475 -2.15 -25.29 21.77
N GLU A 476 -0.86 -25.04 21.57
CA GLU A 476 0.10 -24.86 22.66
C GLU A 476 0.08 -23.43 23.21
N ALA A 477 -0.20 -22.41 22.40
CA ALA A 477 -0.28 -21.04 22.88
C ALA A 477 -1.51 -20.78 23.74
N ALA A 478 -2.67 -21.36 23.42
CA ALA A 478 -3.86 -21.28 24.28
C ALA A 478 -3.58 -21.87 25.65
N LYS A 479 -2.90 -23.02 25.72
CA LYS A 479 -2.45 -23.60 26.99
C LYS A 479 -1.51 -22.64 27.71
N PHE A 480 -0.45 -22.19 27.05
CA PHE A 480 0.57 -21.30 27.64
C PHE A 480 -0.06 -20.01 28.21
N LEU A 481 -0.85 -19.30 27.40
CA LEU A 481 -1.51 -18.07 27.77
C LEU A 481 -2.50 -18.26 28.93
N THR A 482 -3.27 -19.36 28.92
CA THR A 482 -4.17 -19.69 30.03
C THR A 482 -3.39 -19.88 31.34
N HIS A 483 -2.29 -20.63 31.31
CA HIS A 483 -1.46 -20.81 32.51
C HIS A 483 -0.83 -19.47 32.98
N GLU A 484 -0.38 -18.62 32.06
CA GLU A 484 0.14 -17.29 32.40
C GLU A 484 -0.94 -16.38 33.01
N ALA A 485 -2.18 -16.43 32.50
CA ALA A 485 -3.30 -15.71 33.11
C ALA A 485 -3.67 -16.27 34.49
N LEU A 486 -3.64 -17.59 34.68
CA LEU A 486 -3.96 -18.23 35.98
C LEU A 486 -2.92 -18.00 37.08
N LYS A 487 -1.72 -17.53 36.72
CA LYS A 487 -0.71 -16.99 37.66
C LYS A 487 -1.07 -15.59 38.16
N LYS A 488 -1.97 -14.88 37.46
CA LYS A 488 -2.38 -13.50 37.73
C LYS A 488 -3.73 -13.38 38.41
N GLY A 489 -4.68 -14.24 38.04
CA GLY A 489 -6.03 -14.28 38.58
C GLY A 489 -6.65 -15.67 38.41
N LYS A 490 -7.79 -15.93 39.05
CA LYS A 490 -8.54 -17.20 38.96
C LYS A 490 -9.82 -17.11 38.14
N ASN A 491 -10.31 -15.89 37.87
CA ASN A 491 -11.57 -15.62 37.20
C ASN A 491 -11.34 -14.80 35.91
N PRO A 492 -10.85 -15.44 34.84
CA PRO A 492 -10.54 -14.72 33.61
C PRO A 492 -11.80 -14.19 32.90
N LEU A 493 -11.73 -12.94 32.42
CA LEU A 493 -12.57 -12.47 31.31
C LEU A 493 -11.83 -12.74 30.01
N ILE A 494 -12.41 -13.58 29.15
CA ILE A 494 -11.81 -13.93 27.85
C ILE A 494 -12.40 -13.04 26.77
N ILE A 495 -11.58 -12.39 25.98
CA ILE A 495 -12.02 -11.52 24.88
C ILE A 495 -11.36 -12.00 23.59
N VAL A 496 -12.15 -12.44 22.62
CA VAL A 496 -11.66 -12.99 21.36
C VAL A 496 -12.30 -12.28 20.16
N GLU A 497 -11.60 -12.28 19.03
CA GLU A 497 -12.17 -11.84 17.75
C GLU A 497 -13.15 -12.89 17.18
N ASN A 498 -14.21 -12.43 16.53
CA ASN A 498 -15.13 -13.26 15.75
C ASN A 498 -14.48 -13.72 14.44
N SER A 499 -13.54 -14.65 14.53
CA SER A 499 -12.88 -15.27 13.39
C SER A 499 -12.55 -16.74 13.67
N LEU A 500 -12.15 -17.49 12.64
CA LEU A 500 -11.67 -18.87 12.82
C LEU A 500 -10.59 -18.94 13.90
N TRP A 501 -9.65 -17.99 13.86
CA TRP A 501 -8.57 -17.87 14.83
C TRP A 501 -9.08 -17.64 16.26
N GLY A 502 -9.97 -16.66 16.47
CA GLY A 502 -10.49 -16.38 17.82
C GLY A 502 -11.35 -17.52 18.38
N LYS A 503 -12.13 -18.20 17.52
CA LYS A 503 -12.94 -19.38 17.90
C LYS A 503 -12.08 -20.56 18.34
N GLU A 504 -11.09 -20.95 17.53
CA GLU A 504 -10.19 -22.06 17.87
C GLU A 504 -9.34 -21.75 19.12
N ALA A 505 -8.92 -20.49 19.28
CA ALA A 505 -8.24 -20.06 20.50
C ALA A 505 -9.15 -20.17 21.74
N LEU A 506 -10.40 -19.70 21.65
CA LEU A 506 -11.38 -19.82 22.74
C LEU A 506 -11.63 -21.28 23.14
N GLU A 507 -11.76 -22.19 22.17
CA GLU A 507 -11.90 -23.63 22.43
C GLU A 507 -10.65 -24.22 23.12
N GLY A 508 -9.45 -23.78 22.72
CA GLY A 508 -8.19 -24.15 23.37
C GLY A 508 -8.12 -23.66 24.82
N ILE A 509 -8.54 -22.42 25.07
CA ILE A 509 -8.58 -21.82 26.41
C ILE A 509 -9.61 -22.54 27.28
N GLN A 510 -10.84 -22.76 26.79
CA GLN A 510 -11.89 -23.50 27.49
C GLN A 510 -11.41 -24.89 27.92
N ARG A 511 -10.78 -25.65 27.02
CA ARG A 511 -10.25 -26.97 27.35
C ARG A 511 -9.20 -26.91 28.44
N THR A 512 -8.34 -25.90 28.41
CA THR A 512 -7.28 -25.72 29.42
C THR A 512 -7.87 -25.33 30.78
N LEU A 513 -8.85 -24.42 30.81
CA LEU A 513 -9.55 -24.02 32.04
C LEU A 513 -10.30 -25.20 32.67
N ASN A 514 -11.03 -25.97 31.86
CA ASN A 514 -11.74 -27.17 32.32
C ASN A 514 -10.78 -28.20 32.94
N ALA A 515 -9.61 -28.40 32.32
CA ALA A 515 -8.57 -29.30 32.86
C ALA A 515 -7.96 -28.80 34.18
N GLN A 516 -8.05 -27.50 34.47
CA GLN A 516 -7.64 -26.87 35.74
C GLN A 516 -8.79 -26.77 36.76
N GLY A 517 -9.96 -27.36 36.46
CA GLY A 517 -11.13 -27.34 37.35
C GLY A 517 -11.95 -26.04 37.30
N ILE A 518 -11.69 -25.15 36.33
CA ILE A 518 -12.42 -23.89 36.14
C ILE A 518 -13.45 -24.10 35.02
N GLY A 519 -14.68 -24.48 35.42
CA GLY A 519 -15.76 -24.81 34.47
C GLY A 519 -16.62 -23.61 34.03
N THR A 520 -16.59 -22.51 34.77
CA THR A 520 -17.41 -21.31 34.49
C THR A 520 -16.50 -20.09 34.33
N PHE A 521 -16.64 -19.38 33.22
CA PHE A 521 -15.95 -18.12 32.96
C PHE A 521 -16.75 -17.26 32.00
N GLN A 522 -16.43 -15.97 31.95
CA GLN A 522 -17.05 -15.03 31.02
C GLN A 522 -16.23 -14.97 29.72
N SER A 523 -16.90 -14.94 28.57
CA SER A 523 -16.25 -14.69 27.28
C SER A 523 -17.02 -13.67 26.46
N ILE A 524 -16.28 -12.83 25.72
CA ILE A 524 -16.79 -11.81 24.82
C ILE A 524 -16.19 -12.08 23.44
N ILE A 525 -17.05 -12.06 22.41
CA ILE A 525 -16.65 -12.21 21.02
C ILE A 525 -16.89 -10.87 20.32
N LEU A 526 -15.82 -10.27 19.79
CA LEU A 526 -15.88 -8.97 19.10
C LEU A 526 -15.82 -9.14 17.59
N ASN A 527 -16.65 -8.40 16.84
CA ASN A 527 -16.55 -8.43 15.38
C ASN A 527 -15.30 -7.66 14.89
N ARG A 528 -14.85 -7.97 13.67
CA ARG A 528 -13.82 -7.15 13.02
C ARG A 528 -14.37 -5.77 12.70
N GLY A 529 -13.62 -4.73 13.03
CA GLY A 529 -14.07 -3.35 12.89
C GLY A 529 -15.08 -2.93 13.95
N GLU A 530 -15.23 -3.68 15.05
CA GLU A 530 -16.17 -3.36 16.13
C GLU A 530 -16.00 -1.90 16.61
N THR A 531 -17.13 -1.25 16.81
CA THR A 531 -17.18 0.13 17.31
C THR A 531 -17.87 0.21 18.67
N ASP A 532 -18.69 -0.78 19.01
CA ASP A 532 -19.34 -0.84 20.31
C ASP A 532 -18.66 -1.86 21.23
N PHE A 533 -18.19 -1.36 22.37
CA PHE A 533 -17.49 -2.13 23.39
C PHE A 533 -18.30 -2.19 24.70
N GLY A 534 -19.63 -1.97 24.63
CA GLY A 534 -20.56 -2.05 25.76
C GLY A 534 -20.49 -3.39 26.50
N ALA A 535 -20.36 -4.51 25.77
CA ALA A 535 -20.23 -5.83 26.37
C ALA A 535 -19.02 -5.95 27.31
N ILE A 536 -17.90 -5.27 27.02
CA ILE A 536 -16.72 -5.23 27.91
C ILE A 536 -17.07 -4.44 29.18
N ARG A 537 -17.72 -3.28 29.04
CA ARG A 537 -18.14 -2.45 30.19
C ARG A 537 -19.11 -3.18 31.10
N GLU A 538 -20.11 -3.84 30.53
CA GLU A 538 -21.11 -4.62 31.28
C GLU A 538 -20.48 -5.81 32.01
N ALA A 539 -19.55 -6.52 31.36
CA ALA A 539 -18.82 -7.61 32.01
C ALA A 539 -18.02 -7.12 33.22
N LEU A 540 -17.29 -6.01 33.06
CA LEU A 540 -16.45 -5.45 34.12
C LEU A 540 -17.22 -4.77 35.26
N ALA A 541 -18.41 -4.22 35.00
CA ALA A 541 -19.26 -3.61 36.02
C ALA A 541 -19.67 -4.58 37.13
N ARG A 542 -19.61 -5.89 36.88
CA ARG A 542 -19.88 -6.94 37.88
C ARG A 542 -18.73 -7.17 38.86
N HIS A 543 -17.53 -6.68 38.56
CA HIS A 543 -16.32 -6.84 39.39
C HIS A 543 -15.98 -8.31 39.76
N GLU A 544 -16.38 -9.27 38.92
CA GLU A 544 -16.15 -10.72 39.15
C GLU A 544 -14.79 -11.20 38.61
N ASN A 545 -14.20 -10.45 37.67
CA ASN A 545 -12.98 -10.83 36.97
C ASN A 545 -11.73 -10.22 37.61
N ASP A 546 -10.66 -11.01 37.68
CA ASP A 546 -9.37 -10.62 38.26
C ASP A 546 -8.18 -10.71 37.28
N VAL A 547 -8.43 -11.16 36.05
CA VAL A 547 -7.46 -11.17 34.94
C VAL A 547 -8.19 -11.10 33.59
N ILE A 548 -7.60 -10.42 32.61
CA ILE A 548 -8.11 -10.38 31.24
C ILE A 548 -7.24 -11.26 30.35
N LEU A 549 -7.87 -12.10 29.52
CA LEU A 549 -7.22 -12.90 28.51
C LEU A 549 -7.69 -12.49 27.12
N MET A 550 -6.81 -11.89 26.30
CA MET A 550 -7.17 -11.31 25.01
C MET A 550 -6.58 -12.07 23.81
N VAL A 551 -7.40 -12.35 22.80
CA VAL A 551 -7.01 -12.87 21.49
C VAL A 551 -7.60 -11.97 20.41
N LEU A 552 -6.93 -10.83 20.17
CA LEU A 552 -7.41 -9.76 19.30
C LEU A 552 -6.32 -9.27 18.36
N ASN A 553 -6.74 -8.71 17.22
CA ASN A 553 -5.88 -7.98 16.30
C ASN A 553 -5.71 -6.52 16.75
N SER A 554 -4.76 -5.81 16.13
CA SER A 554 -4.32 -4.49 16.57
C SER A 554 -5.45 -3.45 16.68
N GLN A 555 -6.44 -3.46 15.78
CA GLN A 555 -7.51 -2.48 15.76
C GLN A 555 -8.49 -2.68 16.93
N GLU A 556 -9.00 -3.90 17.09
CA GLU A 556 -9.91 -4.24 18.19
C GLU A 556 -9.19 -4.16 19.54
N ALA A 557 -7.93 -4.59 19.59
CA ALA A 557 -7.11 -4.52 20.79
C ALA A 557 -6.92 -3.07 21.26
N GLN A 558 -6.64 -2.13 20.35
CA GLN A 558 -6.44 -0.71 20.70
C GLN A 558 -7.63 -0.16 21.48
N LYS A 559 -8.84 -0.27 20.93
CA LYS A 559 -10.05 0.25 21.59
C LYS A 559 -10.40 -0.55 22.85
N SER A 560 -10.16 -1.87 22.83
CA SER A 560 -10.41 -2.71 24.00
C SER A 560 -9.58 -2.28 25.19
N ILE A 561 -8.29 -1.97 25.01
CA ILE A 561 -7.44 -1.56 26.15
C ILE A 561 -7.81 -0.19 26.72
N GLU A 562 -8.30 0.73 25.89
CA GLU A 562 -8.85 2.02 26.34
C GLU A 562 -10.04 1.78 27.30
N VAL A 563 -11.02 0.97 26.86
CA VAL A 563 -12.21 0.62 27.67
C VAL A 563 -11.86 -0.16 28.93
N LEU A 564 -10.91 -1.10 28.84
CA LEU A 564 -10.42 -1.86 29.99
C LEU A 564 -9.77 -0.94 31.03
N HIS A 565 -8.99 0.05 30.61
CA HIS A 565 -8.35 1.00 31.53
C HIS A 565 -9.37 1.92 32.21
N GLU A 566 -10.38 2.38 31.48
CA GLU A 566 -11.45 3.22 32.05
C GLU A 566 -12.28 2.45 33.09
N SER A 567 -12.59 1.18 32.80
CA SER A 567 -13.53 0.39 33.61
C SER A 567 -12.86 -0.40 34.73
N ALA A 568 -11.62 -0.86 34.51
CA ALA A 568 -10.89 -1.73 35.43
C ALA A 568 -9.36 -1.54 35.32
N PRO A 569 -8.82 -0.36 35.69
CA PRO A 569 -7.43 0.04 35.42
C PRO A 569 -6.34 -0.85 36.04
N TYR A 570 -6.70 -1.66 37.05
CA TYR A 570 -5.75 -2.50 37.79
C TYR A 570 -5.67 -3.94 37.31
N LEU A 571 -6.57 -4.37 36.41
CA LEU A 571 -6.59 -5.77 36.00
C LEU A 571 -5.40 -6.10 35.11
N PRO A 572 -4.64 -7.18 35.41
CA PRO A 572 -3.59 -7.65 34.54
C PRO A 572 -4.18 -8.18 33.23
N ILE A 573 -3.52 -7.87 32.12
CA ILE A 573 -3.93 -8.28 30.77
C ILE A 573 -2.87 -9.23 30.22
N VAL A 574 -3.27 -10.46 29.94
CA VAL A 574 -2.47 -11.45 29.22
C VAL A 574 -3.03 -11.61 27.82
N SER A 575 -2.20 -11.49 26.80
CA SER A 575 -2.68 -11.48 25.42
C SER A 575 -1.87 -12.29 24.43
N HIS A 576 -2.53 -12.71 23.36
CA HIS A 576 -1.89 -13.17 22.15
C HIS A 576 -1.13 -12.04 21.43
N TRP A 577 -0.15 -12.36 20.58
CA TRP A 577 0.60 -11.39 19.79
C TRP A 577 -0.17 -10.70 18.67
N GLY A 578 -1.47 -10.98 18.49
CA GLY A 578 -2.25 -10.47 17.36
C GLY A 578 -2.25 -8.95 17.26
N MET A 579 -2.07 -8.27 18.40
CA MET A 579 -1.99 -6.81 18.52
C MET A 579 -0.63 -6.21 18.16
N VAL A 580 0.44 -7.01 18.11
CA VAL A 580 1.82 -6.53 18.00
C VAL A 580 2.00 -5.82 16.66
N GLY A 581 2.38 -4.54 16.73
CA GLY A 581 2.55 -3.66 15.59
C GLY A 581 2.85 -2.23 16.02
N ASN A 582 3.42 -1.45 15.12
CA ASN A 582 3.77 -0.05 15.33
C ASN A 582 2.51 0.81 15.54
N ALA A 583 1.45 0.56 14.76
CA ALA A 583 0.18 1.26 14.90
C ALA A 583 -0.43 1.11 16.31
N PHE A 584 -0.48 -0.12 16.83
CA PHE A 584 -1.00 -0.38 18.18
C PHE A 584 -0.17 0.32 19.25
N TYR A 585 1.16 0.21 19.19
CA TYR A 585 2.05 0.85 20.16
C TYR A 585 1.92 2.38 20.14
N LYS A 586 1.96 3.01 18.96
CA LYS A 586 1.87 4.47 18.82
C LYS A 586 0.55 5.01 19.34
N ALA A 587 -0.56 4.35 19.02
CA ALA A 587 -1.88 4.76 19.49
C ALA A 587 -2.01 4.68 21.02
N ASN A 588 -1.33 3.72 21.66
CA ASN A 588 -1.51 3.43 23.07
C ASN A 588 -0.29 3.77 23.95
N LYS A 589 0.71 4.49 23.42
CA LYS A 589 2.00 4.70 24.09
C LYS A 589 1.88 5.15 25.54
N THR A 590 1.04 6.16 25.79
CA THR A 590 0.81 6.70 27.14
C THR A 590 0.05 5.72 28.03
N LEU A 591 -0.90 4.98 27.45
CA LEU A 591 -1.72 4.02 28.16
C LEU A 591 -0.92 2.78 28.58
N LEU A 592 -0.02 2.30 27.72
CA LEU A 592 0.85 1.15 27.96
C LEU A 592 1.78 1.32 29.18
N GLN A 593 2.02 2.56 29.63
CA GLN A 593 2.76 2.85 30.85
C GLN A 593 1.94 2.68 32.12
N LYS A 594 0.61 2.63 32.01
CA LYS A 594 -0.35 2.60 33.12
C LYS A 594 -1.03 1.25 33.33
N ILE A 595 -0.87 0.31 32.40
CA ILE A 595 -1.53 -1.01 32.42
C ILE A 595 -0.51 -2.15 32.51
N ASP A 596 -0.85 -3.25 33.20
CA ASP A 596 -0.04 -4.49 33.19
C ASP A 596 -0.43 -5.34 31.97
N LEU A 597 -0.05 -4.89 30.78
CA LEU A 597 -0.23 -5.65 29.53
C LEU A 597 0.99 -6.51 29.23
N ARG A 598 0.76 -7.81 29.04
CA ARG A 598 1.76 -8.81 28.67
C ARG A 598 1.26 -9.61 27.49
N PHE A 599 2.14 -9.94 26.57
CA PHE A 599 1.77 -10.74 25.41
C PHE A 599 2.79 -11.83 25.10
N ILE A 600 2.30 -12.94 24.55
CA ILE A 600 3.16 -14.06 24.10
C ILE A 600 4.05 -13.61 22.94
N GLN A 601 5.27 -14.14 22.92
CA GLN A 601 6.22 -14.03 21.82
C GLN A 601 6.98 -15.34 21.65
N THR A 602 7.52 -15.52 20.44
CA THR A 602 8.46 -16.61 20.10
C THR A 602 9.86 -16.10 19.78
N PHE A 603 10.01 -14.78 19.56
CA PHE A 603 11.30 -14.19 19.22
C PHE A 603 11.43 -12.76 19.77
N SER A 604 12.64 -12.42 20.19
CA SER A 604 13.09 -11.04 20.39
C SER A 604 14.61 -11.00 20.23
N PHE A 605 15.15 -9.98 19.56
CA PHE A 605 16.59 -9.80 19.45
C PHE A 605 17.30 -9.67 20.81
N LEU A 606 16.57 -9.28 21.86
CA LEU A 606 17.08 -9.23 23.23
C LEU A 606 17.17 -10.60 23.90
N LYS A 607 16.24 -11.52 23.59
CA LYS A 607 16.21 -12.87 24.19
C LYS A 607 17.01 -13.89 23.40
N ASN A 608 17.09 -13.71 22.09
CA ASN A 608 17.71 -14.67 21.17
C ASN A 608 19.02 -14.11 20.57
N PRO A 609 20.03 -13.66 21.35
CA PRO A 609 21.23 -13.03 20.79
C PRO A 609 22.27 -14.07 20.32
N ASN A 610 22.00 -14.75 19.20
CA ASN A 610 22.96 -15.62 18.53
C ASN A 610 23.63 -14.89 17.35
N LYS A 611 24.60 -15.55 16.69
CA LYS A 611 25.33 -14.96 15.54
C LYS A 611 24.38 -14.59 14.41
N GLU A 612 23.45 -15.49 14.07
CA GLU A 612 22.53 -15.33 12.95
C GLU A 612 21.54 -14.19 13.21
N SER A 613 20.98 -14.08 14.42
CA SER A 613 20.04 -13.02 14.78
C SER A 613 20.71 -11.63 14.85
N LYS A 614 21.97 -11.53 15.28
CA LYS A 614 22.74 -10.28 15.22
C LYS A 614 22.98 -9.84 13.79
N GLN A 615 23.34 -10.77 12.90
CA GLN A 615 23.52 -10.47 11.49
C GLN A 615 22.20 -10.05 10.83
N LEU A 616 21.10 -10.74 11.15
CA LEU A 616 19.77 -10.38 10.67
C LEU A 616 19.39 -8.95 11.09
N ALA A 617 19.60 -8.59 12.36
CA ALA A 617 19.34 -7.24 12.84
C ALA A 617 20.18 -6.19 12.10
N GLN A 618 21.47 -6.45 11.91
CA GLN A 618 22.37 -5.53 11.20
C GLN A 618 21.92 -5.32 9.74
N ASN A 619 21.62 -6.40 9.02
CA ASN A 619 21.17 -6.31 7.64
C ASN A 619 19.81 -5.60 7.55
N TYR A 620 18.88 -5.91 8.45
CA TYR A 620 17.59 -5.22 8.49
C TYR A 620 17.76 -3.72 8.70
N MET A 621 18.62 -3.32 9.64
CA MET A 621 18.88 -1.92 9.91
C MET A 621 19.59 -1.23 8.74
N HIS A 622 20.48 -1.93 8.03
CA HIS A 622 21.13 -1.41 6.83
C HIS A 622 20.13 -1.15 5.70
N ASP A 623 19.25 -2.12 5.42
CA ASP A 623 18.39 -2.10 4.22
C ASP A 623 17.07 -1.32 4.41
N TYR A 624 16.56 -1.27 5.64
CA TYR A 624 15.20 -0.76 5.90
C TYR A 624 15.12 0.40 6.89
N ALA A 625 16.13 0.62 7.74
CA ALA A 625 16.07 1.73 8.69
C ALA A 625 16.35 3.07 8.02
N LYS A 626 15.64 4.11 8.44
CA LYS A 626 15.84 5.50 8.01
C LYS A 626 16.80 6.25 8.92
N THR A 627 16.91 5.79 10.16
CA THR A 627 17.76 6.39 11.18
C THR A 627 18.40 5.30 12.03
N ALA A 628 19.54 5.58 12.63
CA ALA A 628 20.22 4.65 13.52
C ALA A 628 19.40 4.32 14.79
N GLN A 629 18.41 5.15 15.14
CA GLN A 629 17.54 4.97 16.31
C GLN A 629 16.26 4.16 16.02
N GLU A 630 16.01 3.77 14.77
CA GLU A 630 14.81 3.00 14.43
C GLU A 630 14.85 1.57 14.99
N HIS A 631 13.68 0.97 15.19
CA HIS A 631 13.53 -0.35 15.81
C HIS A 631 12.73 -1.30 14.93
N ILE A 632 13.00 -2.59 15.07
CA ILE A 632 12.30 -3.65 14.33
C ILE A 632 10.99 -3.97 15.05
N ASN A 633 9.94 -3.23 14.69
CA ASN A 633 8.64 -3.25 15.39
C ASN A 633 7.96 -4.64 15.39
N VAL A 634 8.16 -5.42 14.32
CA VAL A 634 7.54 -6.73 14.12
C VAL A 634 8.61 -7.80 13.95
N ALA A 635 9.55 -7.87 14.91
CA ALA A 635 10.71 -8.76 14.87
C ALA A 635 10.35 -10.24 14.65
N THR A 636 9.23 -10.68 15.22
CA THR A 636 8.75 -12.06 15.11
C THR A 636 8.44 -12.45 13.66
N GLY A 637 7.71 -11.62 12.92
CA GLY A 637 7.41 -11.89 11.50
C GLY A 637 8.65 -11.91 10.62
N VAL A 638 9.63 -11.04 10.91
CA VAL A 638 10.92 -11.01 10.21
C VAL A 638 11.71 -12.30 10.47
N ALA A 639 11.89 -12.67 11.74
CA ALA A 639 12.68 -13.83 12.13
C ALA A 639 12.07 -15.15 11.65
N GLN A 640 10.75 -15.31 11.78
CA GLN A 640 10.03 -16.51 11.37
C GLN A 640 10.08 -16.72 9.85
N ALA A 641 9.88 -15.66 9.07
CA ALA A 641 10.00 -15.74 7.61
C ALA A 641 11.45 -15.99 7.17
N TYR A 642 12.43 -15.39 7.86
CA TYR A 642 13.84 -15.64 7.60
C TYR A 642 14.20 -17.13 7.80
N ASP A 643 13.91 -17.68 8.99
CA ASP A 643 14.20 -19.09 9.29
C ASP A 643 13.40 -20.05 8.41
N THR A 644 12.19 -19.68 8.00
CA THR A 644 11.40 -20.44 7.02
C THR A 644 12.17 -20.62 5.71
N VAL A 645 12.68 -19.53 5.13
CA VAL A 645 13.44 -19.58 3.87
C VAL A 645 14.76 -20.34 4.07
N MET A 646 15.44 -20.15 5.20
CA MET A 646 16.71 -20.85 5.48
C MET A 646 16.53 -22.36 5.70
N LEU A 647 15.43 -22.79 6.33
CA LEU A 647 15.07 -24.21 6.46
C LEU A 647 14.73 -24.83 5.10
N LEU A 648 13.96 -24.12 4.26
CA LEU A 648 13.69 -24.53 2.88
C LEU A 648 14.98 -24.68 2.07
N ALA A 649 15.87 -23.69 2.14
CA ALA A 649 17.17 -23.72 1.49
C ALA A 649 18.02 -24.92 1.94
N HIS A 650 18.06 -25.20 3.24
CA HIS A 650 18.75 -26.37 3.78
C HIS A 650 18.16 -27.68 3.22
N ALA A 651 16.83 -27.80 3.16
CA ALA A 651 16.20 -28.98 2.58
C ALA A 651 16.51 -29.15 1.09
N VAL A 652 16.52 -28.08 0.30
CA VAL A 652 16.92 -28.12 -1.13
C VAL A 652 18.37 -28.59 -1.28
N GLN A 653 19.28 -28.04 -0.46
CA GLN A 653 20.69 -28.46 -0.45
C GLN A 653 20.85 -29.91 -0.02
N LYS A 654 20.09 -30.39 0.97
CA LYS A 654 20.12 -31.78 1.41
C LYS A 654 19.55 -32.73 0.35
N ALA A 655 18.48 -32.33 -0.34
CA ALA A 655 17.84 -33.10 -1.40
C ALA A 655 18.61 -33.09 -2.73
N GLN A 656 19.47 -32.08 -2.95
CA GLN A 656 20.07 -31.79 -4.25
C GLN A 656 19.01 -31.76 -5.38
N SER A 657 17.83 -31.23 -5.07
CA SER A 657 16.68 -31.24 -5.98
C SER A 657 15.72 -30.08 -5.69
N LEU A 658 15.00 -29.66 -6.74
CA LEU A 658 13.89 -28.71 -6.66
C LEU A 658 12.53 -29.41 -6.76
N GLU A 659 12.49 -30.75 -6.87
CA GLU A 659 11.25 -31.51 -6.87
C GLU A 659 10.63 -31.45 -5.47
N ARG A 660 9.43 -30.86 -5.38
CA ARG A 660 8.74 -30.59 -4.11
C ARG A 660 8.63 -31.82 -3.19
N PRO A 661 8.30 -33.04 -3.67
CA PRO A 661 8.28 -34.23 -2.80
C PRO A 661 9.65 -34.59 -2.19
N LYS A 662 10.74 -34.43 -2.95
CA LYS A 662 12.11 -34.67 -2.44
C LYS A 662 12.51 -33.62 -1.42
N VAL A 663 12.16 -32.35 -1.67
CA VAL A 663 12.40 -31.25 -0.73
C VAL A 663 11.56 -31.42 0.54
N LYS A 664 10.30 -31.85 0.44
CA LYS A 664 9.45 -32.23 1.59
C LYS A 664 10.12 -33.29 2.46
N ALA A 665 10.53 -34.41 1.86
CA ALA A 665 11.21 -35.48 2.60
C ALA A 665 12.52 -34.99 3.24
N ALA A 666 13.25 -34.09 2.57
CA ALA A 666 14.46 -33.50 3.14
C ALA A 666 14.17 -32.55 4.31
N LEU A 667 13.06 -31.80 4.30
CA LEU A 667 12.60 -30.98 5.45
C LEU A 667 12.36 -31.85 6.69
N GLU A 668 11.66 -32.98 6.51
CA GLU A 668 11.36 -33.97 7.56
C GLU A 668 12.62 -34.71 8.06
N ALA A 669 13.72 -34.65 7.30
CA ALA A 669 14.99 -35.29 7.61
C ALA A 669 16.08 -34.29 8.06
N ILE A 670 15.73 -33.03 8.35
CA ILE A 670 16.67 -32.07 8.94
C ILE A 670 17.00 -32.50 10.37
N GLU A 671 18.24 -32.88 10.63
CA GLU A 671 18.67 -33.24 11.99
C GLU A 671 18.99 -32.01 12.84
N ARG A 672 19.64 -31.01 12.22
CA ARG A 672 20.07 -29.78 12.89
C ARG A 672 20.09 -28.60 11.92
N HIS A 673 19.65 -27.43 12.36
CA HIS A 673 19.82 -26.17 11.62
C HIS A 673 20.04 -25.00 12.59
N GLU A 674 21.04 -24.16 12.34
CA GLU A 674 21.26 -22.93 13.12
C GLU A 674 20.39 -21.80 12.56
N GLY A 675 19.26 -21.52 13.21
CA GLY A 675 18.38 -20.42 12.85
C GLY A 675 18.55 -19.19 13.73
N VAL A 676 17.90 -18.09 13.34
CA VAL A 676 17.87 -16.85 14.12
C VAL A 676 17.02 -17.02 15.38
N ILE A 677 15.93 -17.80 15.32
CA ILE A 677 15.04 -18.03 16.47
C ILE A 677 15.74 -18.96 17.47
N LYS A 678 16.26 -20.08 16.97
CA LYS A 678 16.92 -21.11 17.78
C LYS A 678 17.79 -22.02 16.91
N THR A 679 18.59 -22.85 17.57
CA THR A 679 19.11 -24.07 16.94
C THR A 679 17.97 -25.09 16.84
N TYR A 680 17.49 -25.35 15.63
CA TYR A 680 16.51 -26.39 15.38
C TYR A 680 17.18 -27.76 15.47
N ARG A 681 16.53 -28.69 16.18
CA ARG A 681 16.90 -30.12 16.24
C ARG A 681 15.66 -30.90 15.84
N THR A 682 15.69 -31.50 14.65
CA THR A 682 14.49 -32.12 14.04
C THR A 682 13.30 -31.14 14.01
N PRO A 683 13.39 -30.04 13.23
CA PRO A 683 12.32 -29.04 13.15
C PRO A 683 11.00 -29.68 12.69
N PHE A 684 11.08 -30.65 11.79
CA PHE A 684 9.95 -31.36 11.23
C PHE A 684 10.17 -32.87 11.25
N THR A 685 9.07 -33.62 11.32
CA THR A 685 9.01 -35.06 11.05
C THR A 685 7.76 -35.33 10.22
N ALA A 686 7.63 -36.55 9.67
CA ALA A 686 6.43 -36.95 8.91
C ALA A 686 5.09 -36.78 9.65
N THR A 687 5.10 -36.63 10.99
CA THR A 687 3.90 -36.42 11.81
C THR A 687 3.91 -35.10 12.57
N MET A 688 4.93 -34.25 12.37
CA MET A 688 5.14 -33.03 13.16
C MET A 688 5.66 -31.93 12.25
N HIS A 689 4.75 -31.08 11.78
CA HIS A 689 5.03 -30.04 10.78
C HIS A 689 5.07 -28.62 11.39
N ASP A 690 4.98 -28.53 12.71
CA ASP A 690 5.32 -27.34 13.48
C ASP A 690 6.81 -27.34 13.80
N ALA A 691 7.51 -26.22 13.68
CA ALA A 691 8.94 -26.12 14.06
C ALA A 691 9.16 -25.58 15.48
N LEU A 692 8.19 -24.80 16.00
CA LEU A 692 8.24 -24.25 17.35
C LEU A 692 7.38 -25.05 18.33
N ARG A 693 7.83 -25.07 19.58
CA ARG A 693 7.23 -25.82 20.69
C ARG A 693 6.99 -24.86 21.85
N GLN A 694 6.27 -25.33 22.87
CA GLN A 694 5.90 -24.50 24.01
C GLN A 694 7.11 -23.90 24.74
N GLU A 695 8.25 -24.60 24.77
CA GLU A 695 9.49 -24.10 25.38
C GLU A 695 10.11 -22.88 24.66
N ASP A 696 9.71 -22.64 23.41
CA ASP A 696 10.13 -21.46 22.65
C ASP A 696 9.32 -20.21 23.02
N PHE A 697 8.18 -20.38 23.72
CA PHE A 697 7.26 -19.29 24.02
C PHE A 697 7.69 -18.53 25.27
N PHE A 698 7.39 -17.24 25.29
CA PHE A 698 7.59 -16.40 26.47
C PHE A 698 6.66 -15.20 26.48
N MET A 699 6.48 -14.63 27.67
CA MET A 699 5.77 -13.37 27.82
C MET A 699 6.72 -12.19 27.61
N ALA A 700 6.24 -11.15 26.94
CA ALA A 700 6.92 -9.90 26.69
C ALA A 700 6.01 -8.70 26.99
N LYS A 701 6.60 -7.51 27.00
CA LYS A 701 5.90 -6.22 27.09
C LYS A 701 6.56 -5.18 26.17
N PHE A 702 5.86 -4.08 25.92
CA PHE A 702 6.48 -2.91 25.31
C PHE A 702 7.34 -2.14 26.33
N ASP A 703 8.46 -1.59 25.90
CA ASP A 703 9.18 -0.54 26.64
C ASP A 703 8.71 0.87 26.24
N ASN A 704 9.34 1.89 26.82
CA ASN A 704 9.01 3.30 26.56
C ASN A 704 9.29 3.77 25.12
N ASN A 705 10.02 2.97 24.34
CA ASN A 705 10.37 3.23 22.95
C ASN A 705 9.65 2.29 21.97
N GLY A 706 8.82 1.37 22.47
CA GLY A 706 8.05 0.42 21.66
C GLY A 706 8.77 -0.88 21.38
N ASN A 707 9.95 -1.10 21.98
CA ASN A 707 10.64 -2.37 21.85
C ASN A 707 9.89 -3.47 22.59
N ILE A 708 9.89 -4.65 22.00
CA ILE A 708 9.34 -5.86 22.61
C ILE A 708 10.40 -6.46 23.53
N VAL A 709 10.22 -6.23 24.83
CA VAL A 709 11.14 -6.67 25.88
C VAL A 709 10.60 -7.95 26.53
N PRO A 710 11.37 -9.05 26.48
CA PRO A 710 11.05 -10.29 27.20
C PRO A 710 10.93 -10.05 28.70
N LEU A 711 9.93 -10.67 29.34
CA LEU A 711 9.86 -10.71 30.79
C LEU A 711 10.91 -11.70 31.33
N ARG A 712 11.59 -11.33 32.42
CA ARG A 712 12.48 -12.25 33.13
C ARG A 712 11.64 -13.36 33.76
N LYS A 713 12.14 -14.60 33.69
CA LYS A 713 11.49 -15.78 34.30
C LYS A 713 11.42 -15.65 35.82
#